data_AF-A0A0H4X1I5-F1
#
_entry.id   AF-A0A0H4X1I5-F1
#
_cell.length_a   1.000
_cell.length_b   1.000
_cell.length_c   1.000
_cell.angle_alpha   90.00
_cell.angle_beta   90.00
_cell.angle_gamma   90.00
#
_symmetry.space_group_name_H-M   'P 1'
#
loop_
_entity.id
_entity.type
_entity.pdbx_description
1 polymer ?
#
loop_
_entity_poly.entity_id
_entity_poly.type
_entity_poly.pdbx_seq_one_letter_code
_entity_poly.pdbx_strand_id
1 'polypeptide(L)'
;MGLAVTVAVLLAATPTFVTRGDVTPEADLRREAQAAWTALASRYVEAAGGAPSKAPASITLQKGAALSPQRNGQGRPGWVELRQNTPGVLDERLRLALRHELAHQFLWWACPQSSEDRLFHEAFAVAVSGELPAWKEGPYLSLSRAASDLARSPDVDTPRARRALARVLSESASGFPAALSRRLRQCQDGARWASPLSIDELAGVGVRAATPATVVLSRHSGEVLWSEGDVQRALPYGSVLKPFVYAAGARHPVLPPRAGVQEWACGAGLPAQVDARVAMLRSCNGYFLDWEAQGSAPKAFGVWGPVLGALGLTRMPEDMADTIGLRSTVSVSPWGVAQAYRLLAEARPDVIALLADNAARGTLSDLPASKALAGVATKTGTVRDAASRPQFGWIAAVDADLVVVVMRPGVMPRQFADEVPRALARARKQAGLDAARVQVLGLLPPGDVEARCAGAGFALEDGVPRAGTEAWSPLASLTRRGAAVCLGAPWRVRFPGGPEEGRDYAGVFISSAPPPYRPPPGVPTTPSALKARRGSDFIFRTTRLQYTAGVVSAEDVTLTGEARIALARVVAHNEQHSRHPHRPVCDTTHCQAFRGTVRVRAEESKAVGMAPLKWRQWLTFSQGGEEPWRQERSRAEVERLLGQGLVSLRFEAGRVNFLRTESDGDATFESARSLPCDLLRSGLKLPSCPRTASFNGASLVFEGRGRGHGEGLDVEAAKASGGRSDAILEGAYGP
;
A
#
# COMPACT_ATOMS: atom_id res chain seq x y z
N MET A 1 35.64 54.19 -26.19
CA MET A 1 35.14 53.15 -27.12
C MET A 1 34.58 52.04 -26.23
N GLY A 2 33.29 52.09 -25.87
CA GLY A 2 32.17 51.47 -26.59
C GLY A 2 32.01 50.02 -26.08
N LEU A 3 30.90 49.52 -25.53
CA LEU A 3 29.50 49.92 -25.47
C LEU A 3 28.94 49.55 -24.09
N ALA A 4 28.13 50.43 -23.50
CA ALA A 4 27.16 50.06 -22.48
C ALA A 4 26.03 49.28 -23.16
N VAL A 5 25.88 47.99 -22.83
CA VAL A 5 24.66 47.24 -23.15
C VAL A 5 23.63 47.63 -22.11
N THR A 6 22.84 48.65 -22.43
CA THR A 6 21.62 48.99 -21.71
C THR A 6 20.65 47.82 -21.86
N VAL A 7 20.48 47.03 -20.80
CA VAL A 7 19.35 46.11 -20.68
C VAL A 7 18.10 46.97 -20.50
N ALA A 8 17.51 47.38 -21.63
CA ALA A 8 16.18 47.97 -21.64
C ALA A 8 15.19 46.87 -21.25
N VAL A 9 14.79 46.86 -19.98
CA VAL A 9 13.57 46.18 -19.55
C VAL A 9 12.43 46.88 -20.27
N LEU A 10 11.98 46.31 -21.39
CA LEU A 10 10.70 46.65 -22.02
C LEU A 10 9.59 46.29 -21.03
N LEU A 11 9.27 47.23 -20.14
CA LEU A 11 8.00 47.23 -19.42
C LEU A 11 6.91 47.12 -20.50
N ALA A 12 6.16 46.02 -20.50
CA ALA A 12 4.97 45.89 -21.32
C ALA A 12 4.09 47.12 -21.06
N ALA A 13 3.96 48.00 -22.07
CA ALA A 13 3.21 49.23 -21.95
C ALA A 13 1.80 48.90 -21.44
N THR A 14 1.34 49.57 -20.39
CA THR A 14 -0.05 49.45 -19.93
C THR A 14 -0.92 50.40 -20.75
N PRO A 15 -2.14 50.00 -21.18
CA PRO A 15 -3.02 50.91 -21.89
C PRO A 15 -3.39 52.10 -21.02
N THR A 16 -3.58 53.24 -21.66
CA THR A 16 -4.22 54.38 -20.99
C THR A 16 -5.70 54.05 -20.76
N PHE A 17 -6.14 54.04 -19.51
CA PHE A 17 -7.54 53.87 -19.14
C PHE A 17 -8.26 55.21 -19.07
N VAL A 18 -9.21 55.42 -19.97
CA VAL A 18 -10.01 56.65 -20.06
C VAL A 18 -11.39 56.38 -19.46
N THR A 19 -11.84 57.23 -18.54
CA THR A 19 -13.18 57.15 -17.93
C THR A 19 -14.07 58.27 -18.49
N ARG A 20 -15.38 58.01 -18.62
CA ARG A 20 -16.36 59.04 -19.03
C ARG A 20 -16.97 59.83 -17.87
N GLY A 21 -16.49 59.59 -16.64
CA GLY A 21 -17.02 60.21 -15.42
C GLY A 21 -18.32 59.61 -14.90
N ASP A 22 -18.79 58.52 -15.49
CA ASP A 22 -20.09 57.88 -15.23
C ASP A 22 -20.00 56.63 -14.34
N VAL A 23 -18.79 56.16 -14.01
CA VAL A 23 -18.50 55.12 -13.00
C VAL A 23 -17.52 55.70 -11.98
N THR A 24 -17.93 55.75 -10.70
CA THR A 24 -17.19 56.45 -9.63
C THR A 24 -16.86 55.55 -8.44
N PRO A 25 -15.70 55.67 -7.76
CA PRO A 25 -14.67 56.69 -7.94
C PRO A 25 -13.74 56.37 -9.11
N GLU A 26 -13.51 57.34 -10.00
CA GLU A 26 -12.72 57.13 -11.23
C GLU A 26 -11.26 56.76 -10.94
N ALA A 27 -10.66 57.36 -9.91
CA ALA A 27 -9.27 57.08 -9.54
C ALA A 27 -9.08 55.63 -9.07
N ASP A 28 -10.04 55.11 -8.29
CA ASP A 28 -10.03 53.71 -7.84
C ASP A 28 -10.25 52.75 -9.00
N LEU A 29 -11.19 53.08 -9.90
CA LEU A 29 -11.47 52.28 -11.08
C LEU A 29 -10.24 52.16 -11.99
N ARG A 30 -9.56 53.27 -12.28
CA ARG A 30 -8.33 53.27 -13.10
C ARG A 30 -7.20 52.51 -12.42
N ARG A 31 -7.04 52.66 -11.10
CA ARG A 31 -6.03 51.93 -10.32
C ARG A 31 -6.28 50.42 -10.34
N GLU A 32 -7.52 49.98 -10.15
CA GLU A 32 -7.90 48.58 -10.26
C GLU A 32 -7.64 48.04 -11.69
N ALA A 33 -7.99 48.81 -12.73
CA ALA A 33 -7.75 48.44 -14.12
C ALA A 33 -6.25 48.29 -14.45
N GLN A 34 -5.43 49.23 -13.97
CA GLN A 34 -3.97 49.21 -14.10
C GLN A 34 -3.36 47.97 -13.42
N ALA A 35 -3.77 47.69 -12.18
CA ALA A 35 -3.33 46.53 -11.42
C ALA A 35 -3.73 45.21 -12.12
N ALA A 36 -4.98 45.11 -12.57
CA ALA A 36 -5.49 43.95 -13.30
C ALA A 36 -4.71 43.72 -14.60
N TRP A 37 -4.46 44.76 -15.40
CA TRP A 37 -3.67 44.63 -16.62
C TRP A 37 -2.23 44.18 -16.36
N THR A 38 -1.62 44.68 -15.29
CA THR A 38 -0.26 44.29 -14.89
C THR A 38 -0.21 42.81 -14.52
N ALA A 39 -1.21 42.32 -13.78
CA ALA A 39 -1.35 40.91 -13.45
C ALA A 39 -1.58 40.04 -14.70
N LEU A 40 -2.42 40.49 -15.65
CA LEU A 40 -2.64 39.82 -16.93
C LEU A 40 -1.36 39.71 -17.76
N ALA A 41 -0.61 40.80 -17.88
CA ALA A 41 0.66 40.83 -18.60
C ALA A 41 1.68 39.87 -17.97
N SER A 42 1.79 39.86 -16.64
CA SER A 42 2.65 38.92 -15.91
C SER A 42 2.25 37.46 -16.16
N ARG A 43 0.94 37.16 -16.08
CA ARG A 43 0.40 35.82 -16.37
C ARG A 43 0.66 35.38 -17.81
N TYR A 44 0.52 36.29 -18.77
CA TYR A 44 0.81 36.02 -20.17
C TYR A 44 2.29 35.67 -20.37
N VAL A 45 3.22 36.48 -19.83
CA VAL A 45 4.67 36.21 -19.95
C VAL A 45 5.01 34.84 -19.35
N GLU A 46 4.46 34.52 -18.18
CA GLU A 46 4.65 33.23 -17.51
C GLU A 46 4.14 32.05 -18.36
N ALA A 47 2.95 32.18 -18.97
CA ALA A 47 2.30 31.08 -19.68
C ALA A 47 2.74 30.95 -21.15
N ALA A 48 2.99 32.06 -21.83
CA ALA A 48 3.33 32.16 -23.25
C ALA A 48 4.85 32.15 -23.51
N GLY A 49 5.69 32.38 -22.49
CA GLY A 49 7.15 32.36 -22.62
C GLY A 49 7.76 33.64 -23.20
N GLY A 50 6.99 34.72 -23.34
CA GLY A 50 7.47 36.00 -23.85
C GLY A 50 6.46 37.14 -23.67
N ALA A 51 6.92 38.37 -23.81
CA ALA A 51 6.05 39.55 -23.78
C ALA A 51 5.37 39.79 -25.14
N PRO A 52 4.15 40.36 -25.17
CA PRO A 52 3.52 40.82 -26.39
C PRO A 52 4.39 41.87 -27.11
N SER A 53 4.38 41.87 -28.45
CA SER A 53 5.31 42.66 -29.27
C SER A 53 4.84 44.07 -29.64
N LYS A 54 3.57 44.43 -29.40
CA LYS A 54 2.96 45.71 -29.78
C LYS A 54 2.50 46.47 -28.55
N ALA A 55 2.56 47.80 -28.54
CA ALA A 55 1.94 48.59 -27.46
C ALA A 55 0.40 48.49 -27.49
N PRO A 56 -0.29 48.48 -26.33
CA PRO A 56 -1.76 48.43 -26.31
C PRO A 56 -2.39 49.80 -26.59
N ALA A 57 -3.56 49.77 -27.22
CA ALA A 57 -4.39 50.95 -27.42
C ALA A 57 -5.07 51.40 -26.12
N SER A 58 -5.56 52.64 -26.09
CA SER A 58 -6.35 53.14 -24.95
C SER A 58 -7.65 52.35 -24.79
N ILE A 59 -8.08 52.15 -23.55
CA ILE A 59 -9.33 51.44 -23.21
C ILE A 59 -10.27 52.42 -22.51
N THR A 60 -11.49 52.55 -23.02
CA THR A 60 -12.53 53.38 -22.42
C THR A 60 -13.34 52.57 -21.42
N LEU A 61 -13.43 53.04 -20.18
CA LEU A 61 -14.27 52.49 -19.11
C LEU A 61 -15.50 53.39 -18.92
N GLN A 62 -16.70 52.82 -19.06
CA GLN A 62 -17.94 53.58 -18.97
C GLN A 62 -19.06 52.80 -18.28
N LYS A 63 -20.15 53.48 -17.93
CA LYS A 63 -21.33 52.86 -17.34
C LYS A 63 -22.19 52.20 -18.42
N GLY A 64 -22.54 50.93 -18.22
CA GLY A 64 -23.42 50.21 -19.15
C GLY A 64 -24.89 50.61 -18.95
N ALA A 65 -25.42 51.41 -19.87
CA ALA A 65 -26.81 51.90 -19.81
C ALA A 65 -27.87 50.81 -20.06
N ALA A 66 -27.52 49.74 -20.77
CA ALA A 66 -28.42 48.68 -21.23
C ALA A 66 -28.06 47.26 -20.72
N LEU A 67 -27.23 47.15 -19.68
CA LEU A 67 -26.82 45.84 -19.13
C LEU A 67 -27.97 45.19 -18.34
N SER A 68 -28.29 43.94 -18.68
CA SER A 68 -29.31 43.17 -17.96
C SER A 68 -28.94 42.96 -16.48
N PRO A 69 -29.92 42.69 -15.59
CA PRO A 69 -29.67 42.38 -14.17
C PRO A 69 -28.65 41.27 -13.91
N GLN A 70 -28.48 40.38 -14.87
CA GLN A 70 -27.59 39.22 -14.77
C GLN A 70 -26.18 39.50 -15.31
N ARG A 71 -25.93 40.65 -15.96
CA ARG A 71 -24.62 41.03 -16.51
C ARG A 71 -24.04 42.23 -15.76
N ASN A 72 -22.85 42.05 -15.18
CA ASN A 72 -22.15 43.08 -14.41
C ASN A 72 -21.13 43.87 -15.23
N GLY A 73 -20.74 43.35 -16.39
CA GLY A 73 -19.87 44.02 -17.35
C GLY A 73 -20.08 43.49 -18.77
N GLN A 74 -19.56 44.23 -19.74
CA GLN A 74 -19.46 43.82 -21.14
C GLN A 74 -18.28 44.53 -21.82
N GLY A 75 -17.40 43.75 -22.46
CA GLY A 75 -16.31 44.25 -23.28
C GLY A 75 -16.62 44.25 -24.77
N ARG A 76 -16.11 45.26 -25.48
CA ARG A 76 -15.86 45.25 -26.93
C ARG A 76 -14.44 45.77 -27.17
N PRO A 77 -13.72 45.41 -28.24
CA PRO A 77 -12.34 45.88 -28.43
C PRO A 77 -12.19 47.40 -28.23
N GLY A 78 -11.43 47.80 -27.20
CA GLY A 78 -11.20 49.20 -26.79
C GLY A 78 -12.21 49.80 -25.79
N TRP A 79 -13.24 49.05 -25.40
CA TRP A 79 -14.36 49.54 -24.57
C TRP A 79 -14.78 48.52 -23.52
N VAL A 80 -14.97 48.96 -22.28
CA VAL A 80 -15.54 48.17 -21.19
C VAL A 80 -16.70 48.93 -20.57
N GLU A 81 -17.88 48.31 -20.59
CA GLU A 81 -19.08 48.81 -19.94
C GLU A 81 -19.29 48.07 -18.63
N LEU A 82 -19.54 48.82 -17.55
CA LEU A 82 -19.70 48.27 -16.21
C LEU A 82 -21.05 48.65 -15.60
N ARG A 83 -21.65 47.73 -14.86
CA ARG A 83 -22.90 47.96 -14.14
C ARG A 83 -22.61 48.36 -12.68
N GLN A 84 -22.48 49.66 -12.44
CA GLN A 84 -22.44 50.19 -11.08
C GLN A 84 -23.86 50.38 -10.52
N ASN A 85 -24.20 49.61 -9.48
CA ASN A 85 -25.49 49.71 -8.79
C ASN A 85 -25.53 50.92 -7.83
N THR A 86 -24.42 51.18 -7.14
CA THR A 86 -24.30 52.26 -6.14
C THR A 86 -23.20 53.23 -6.58
N PRO A 87 -23.53 54.47 -6.97
CA PRO A 87 -22.53 55.49 -7.29
C PRO A 87 -21.54 55.70 -6.13
N GLY A 88 -20.28 55.98 -6.44
CA GLY A 88 -19.22 56.20 -5.45
C GLY A 88 -18.69 54.94 -4.76
N VAL A 89 -19.22 53.75 -5.09
CA VAL A 89 -18.79 52.48 -4.49
C VAL A 89 -18.27 51.52 -5.55
N LEU A 90 -17.01 51.10 -5.38
CA LEU A 90 -16.36 50.06 -6.18
C LEU A 90 -16.34 48.72 -5.40
N ASP A 91 -17.50 48.05 -5.38
CA ASP A 91 -17.68 46.76 -4.71
C ASP A 91 -16.92 45.61 -5.41
N GLU A 92 -16.76 44.46 -4.73
CA GLU A 92 -16.00 43.34 -5.28
C GLU A 92 -16.63 42.78 -6.56
N ARG A 93 -17.96 42.84 -6.69
CA ARG A 93 -18.69 42.39 -7.88
C ARG A 93 -18.31 43.23 -9.11
N LEU A 94 -18.18 44.54 -8.95
CA LEU A 94 -17.77 45.48 -9.99
C LEU A 94 -16.28 45.33 -10.32
N ARG A 95 -15.42 45.11 -9.32
CA ARG A 95 -13.99 44.83 -9.52
C ARG A 95 -13.77 43.54 -10.31
N LEU A 96 -14.47 42.48 -9.94
CA LEU A 96 -14.41 41.19 -10.62
C LEU A 96 -14.88 41.31 -12.07
N ALA A 97 -15.99 42.02 -12.32
CA ALA A 97 -16.46 42.28 -13.67
C ALA A 97 -15.42 43.06 -14.50
N LEU A 98 -14.82 44.10 -13.94
CA LEU A 98 -13.73 44.83 -14.60
C LEU A 98 -12.54 43.92 -14.93
N ARG A 99 -12.06 43.11 -13.98
CA ARG A 99 -10.95 42.16 -14.22
C ARG A 99 -11.27 41.17 -15.33
N HIS A 100 -12.50 40.64 -15.36
CA HIS A 100 -12.99 39.72 -16.40
C HIS A 100 -12.99 40.36 -17.78
N GLU A 101 -13.60 41.55 -17.92
CA GLU A 101 -13.65 42.22 -19.22
C GLU A 101 -12.28 42.69 -19.70
N LEU A 102 -11.38 43.09 -18.78
CA LEU A 102 -10.00 43.42 -19.13
C LEU A 102 -9.20 42.20 -19.61
N ALA A 103 -9.51 40.99 -19.16
CA ALA A 103 -8.91 39.78 -19.69
C ALA A 103 -9.27 39.57 -21.17
N HIS A 104 -10.52 39.88 -21.56
CA HIS A 104 -10.93 39.89 -22.96
C HIS A 104 -10.20 40.96 -23.78
N GLN A 105 -10.11 42.20 -23.27
CA GLN A 105 -9.34 43.27 -23.91
C GLN A 105 -7.88 42.87 -24.13
N PHE A 106 -7.29 42.23 -23.12
CA PHE A 106 -5.92 41.76 -23.18
C PHE A 106 -5.76 40.72 -24.29
N LEU A 107 -6.65 39.73 -24.39
CA LEU A 107 -6.56 38.72 -25.46
C LEU A 107 -6.79 39.29 -26.85
N TRP A 108 -7.74 40.21 -27.04
CA TRP A 108 -7.91 40.88 -28.35
C TRP A 108 -6.66 41.62 -28.81
N TRP A 109 -5.89 42.16 -27.86
CA TRP A 109 -4.63 42.85 -28.15
C TRP A 109 -3.44 41.90 -28.31
N ALA A 110 -3.22 40.99 -27.35
CA ALA A 110 -2.06 40.11 -27.31
C ALA A 110 -2.17 38.90 -28.25
N CYS A 111 -3.39 38.42 -28.50
CA CYS A 111 -3.68 37.29 -29.39
C CYS A 111 -4.90 37.57 -30.29
N PRO A 112 -4.81 38.52 -31.24
CA PRO A 112 -5.92 38.87 -32.12
C PRO A 112 -6.43 37.69 -32.95
N GLN A 113 -5.59 36.69 -33.22
CA GLN A 113 -5.94 35.45 -33.94
C GLN A 113 -6.95 34.59 -33.18
N SER A 114 -7.08 34.77 -31.86
CA SER A 114 -8.01 34.04 -31.01
C SER A 114 -9.39 34.71 -30.86
N SER A 115 -9.60 35.86 -31.50
CA SER A 115 -10.80 36.69 -31.31
C SER A 115 -12.15 35.99 -31.58
N GLU A 116 -12.15 34.95 -32.42
CA GLU A 116 -13.34 34.13 -32.70
C GLU A 116 -13.48 32.89 -31.77
N ASP A 117 -12.44 32.57 -31.00
CA ASP A 117 -12.40 31.44 -30.06
C ASP A 117 -13.01 31.83 -28.71
N ARG A 118 -14.35 31.86 -28.67
CA ARG A 118 -15.11 32.28 -27.48
C ARG A 118 -14.79 31.45 -26.23
N LEU A 119 -14.66 30.12 -26.37
CA LEU A 119 -14.36 29.26 -25.22
C LEU A 119 -12.99 29.58 -24.64
N PHE A 120 -11.98 29.82 -25.50
CA PHE A 120 -10.67 30.26 -25.04
C PHE A 120 -10.72 31.60 -24.29
N HIS A 121 -11.45 32.56 -24.84
CA HIS A 121 -11.64 33.89 -24.24
C HIS A 121 -12.30 33.80 -22.85
N GLU A 122 -13.45 33.13 -22.74
CA GLU A 122 -14.16 32.99 -21.47
C GLU A 122 -13.36 32.15 -20.46
N ALA A 123 -12.71 31.07 -20.91
CA ALA A 123 -11.87 30.24 -20.06
C ALA A 123 -10.68 31.02 -19.49
N PHE A 124 -10.02 31.83 -20.31
CA PHE A 124 -8.94 32.71 -19.88
C PHE A 124 -9.45 33.74 -18.87
N ALA A 125 -10.54 34.44 -19.19
CA ALA A 125 -11.11 35.47 -18.34
C ALA A 125 -11.50 34.92 -16.95
N VAL A 126 -12.23 33.80 -16.88
CA VAL A 126 -12.58 33.15 -15.61
C VAL A 126 -11.34 32.68 -14.83
N ALA A 127 -10.31 32.19 -15.53
CA ALA A 127 -9.09 31.69 -14.88
C ALA A 127 -8.24 32.79 -14.22
N VAL A 128 -8.33 34.04 -14.71
CA VAL A 128 -7.46 35.15 -14.27
C VAL A 128 -8.20 36.27 -13.51
N SER A 129 -9.53 36.36 -13.64
CA SER A 129 -10.33 37.45 -13.03
C SER A 129 -10.51 37.31 -11.51
N GLY A 130 -10.26 36.11 -10.97
CA GLY A 130 -10.59 35.76 -9.59
C GLY A 130 -12.01 35.24 -9.40
N GLU A 131 -12.75 34.97 -10.48
CA GLU A 131 -14.14 34.52 -10.42
C GLU A 131 -14.29 33.02 -10.10
N LEU A 132 -13.26 32.20 -10.35
CA LEU A 132 -13.28 30.75 -10.14
C LEU A 132 -13.82 30.31 -8.76
N PRO A 133 -13.38 30.87 -7.61
CA PRO A 133 -13.87 30.45 -6.29
C PRO A 133 -15.37 30.65 -6.10
N ALA A 134 -15.95 31.74 -6.62
CA ALA A 134 -17.38 32.04 -6.47
C ALA A 134 -18.27 30.99 -7.16
N TRP A 135 -17.76 30.34 -8.21
CA TRP A 135 -18.47 29.28 -8.92
C TRP A 135 -18.28 27.88 -8.33
N LYS A 136 -17.36 27.70 -7.37
CA LYS A 136 -17.20 26.44 -6.64
C LYS A 136 -18.30 26.23 -5.60
N GLU A 137 -19.01 27.29 -5.20
CA GLU A 137 -20.11 27.21 -4.25
C GLU A 137 -21.37 26.61 -4.91
N GLY A 138 -21.84 25.47 -4.38
CA GLY A 138 -23.08 24.80 -4.78
C GLY A 138 -22.96 23.27 -4.87
N PRO A 139 -24.04 22.59 -5.32
CA PRO A 139 -24.02 21.14 -5.53
C PRO A 139 -22.93 20.75 -6.53
N TYR A 140 -22.23 19.65 -6.26
CA TYR A 140 -21.23 19.10 -7.17
C TYR A 140 -21.81 18.90 -8.58
N LEU A 141 -21.03 19.28 -9.60
CA LEU A 141 -21.35 19.12 -11.01
C LEU A 141 -20.36 18.13 -11.63
N SER A 142 -20.84 16.99 -12.12
CA SER A 142 -19.98 16.03 -12.84
C SER A 142 -19.33 16.67 -14.06
N LEU A 143 -18.13 16.23 -14.44
CA LEU A 143 -17.42 16.77 -15.60
C LEU A 143 -18.24 16.60 -16.89
N SER A 144 -18.92 15.47 -17.06
CA SER A 144 -19.74 15.22 -18.24
C SER A 144 -20.99 16.09 -18.31
N ARG A 145 -21.61 16.38 -17.15
CA ARG A 145 -22.71 17.32 -17.08
C ARG A 145 -22.23 18.75 -17.31
N ALA A 146 -21.09 19.14 -16.75
CA ALA A 146 -20.47 20.42 -17.03
C ALA A 146 -20.17 20.59 -18.52
N ALA A 147 -19.58 19.57 -19.16
CA ALA A 147 -19.33 19.58 -20.59
C ALA A 147 -20.63 19.69 -21.41
N SER A 148 -21.69 18.95 -21.04
CA SER A 148 -22.99 19.06 -21.72
C SER A 148 -23.63 20.44 -21.53
N ASP A 149 -23.54 21.01 -20.33
CA ASP A 149 -24.10 22.33 -20.02
C ASP A 149 -23.36 23.44 -20.78
N LEU A 150 -22.03 23.34 -20.91
CA LEU A 150 -21.23 24.23 -21.75
C LEU A 150 -21.56 24.09 -23.23
N ALA A 151 -21.66 22.86 -23.73
CA ALA A 151 -21.99 22.61 -25.14
C ALA A 151 -23.37 23.16 -25.54
N ARG A 152 -24.33 23.23 -24.60
CA ARG A 152 -25.66 23.83 -24.83
C ARG A 152 -25.68 25.36 -24.74
N SER A 153 -24.66 25.97 -24.14
CA SER A 153 -24.60 27.41 -23.87
C SER A 153 -23.19 27.93 -24.15
N PRO A 154 -22.73 27.90 -25.42
CA PRO A 154 -21.35 28.19 -25.81
C PRO A 154 -20.92 29.63 -25.49
N ASP A 155 -21.88 30.54 -25.31
CA ASP A 155 -21.62 31.95 -24.98
C ASP A 155 -21.27 32.18 -23.51
N VAL A 156 -21.35 31.15 -22.66
CA VAL A 156 -21.01 31.18 -21.23
C VAL A 156 -21.63 32.37 -20.46
N ASP A 157 -22.79 32.83 -20.91
CA ASP A 157 -23.45 34.04 -20.41
C ASP A 157 -24.52 33.75 -19.35
N THR A 158 -24.79 32.47 -19.10
CA THR A 158 -25.69 32.01 -18.03
C THR A 158 -24.90 31.59 -16.79
N PRO A 159 -25.46 31.76 -15.57
CA PRO A 159 -24.83 31.24 -14.35
C PRO A 159 -24.54 29.74 -14.39
N ARG A 160 -25.38 28.98 -15.10
CA ARG A 160 -25.20 27.54 -15.30
C ARG A 160 -23.97 27.25 -16.16
N ALA A 161 -23.79 27.95 -17.27
CA ALA A 161 -22.64 27.79 -18.15
C ALA A 161 -21.35 28.27 -17.47
N ARG A 162 -21.38 29.39 -16.72
CA ARG A 162 -20.22 29.85 -15.94
C ARG A 162 -19.79 28.84 -14.88
N ARG A 163 -20.75 28.28 -14.13
CA ARG A 163 -20.47 27.19 -13.18
C ARG A 163 -19.88 25.97 -13.88
N ALA A 164 -20.39 25.62 -15.06
CA ALA A 164 -19.87 24.51 -15.84
C ALA A 164 -18.43 24.77 -16.35
N LEU A 165 -18.11 25.99 -16.78
CA LEU A 165 -16.76 26.40 -17.18
C LEU A 165 -15.79 26.34 -16.00
N ALA A 166 -16.17 26.93 -14.87
CA ALA A 166 -15.38 26.88 -13.64
C ALA A 166 -15.10 25.44 -13.19
N ARG A 167 -16.09 24.55 -13.34
CA ARG A 167 -15.95 23.12 -13.06
C ARG A 167 -14.94 22.45 -14.00
N VAL A 168 -14.97 22.74 -15.30
CA VAL A 168 -14.00 22.20 -16.28
C VAL A 168 -12.59 22.72 -16.00
N LEU A 169 -12.44 24.01 -15.71
CA LEU A 169 -11.15 24.61 -15.35
C LEU A 169 -10.53 24.00 -14.08
N SER A 170 -11.38 23.55 -13.15
CA SER A 170 -10.96 22.89 -11.90
C SER A 170 -10.43 21.45 -12.09
N GLU A 171 -10.44 20.87 -13.30
CA GLU A 171 -9.78 19.59 -13.58
C GLU A 171 -8.26 19.72 -13.76
N SER A 172 -7.77 20.92 -14.08
CA SER A 172 -6.33 21.17 -14.14
C SER A 172 -5.77 21.12 -12.72
N ALA A 173 -4.76 20.28 -12.49
CA ALA A 173 -4.02 20.27 -11.23
C ALA A 173 -3.52 21.69 -10.90
N SER A 174 -3.39 21.99 -9.60
CA SER A 174 -2.97 23.29 -9.04
C SER A 174 -2.12 24.14 -10.00
N GLY A 175 -2.71 25.20 -10.56
CA GLY A 175 -2.03 26.11 -11.50
C GLY A 175 -2.93 26.60 -12.64
N PHE A 176 -2.33 27.35 -13.56
CA PHE A 176 -3.00 27.85 -14.75
C PHE A 176 -3.19 26.70 -15.78
N PRO A 177 -4.37 26.56 -16.42
CA PRO A 177 -4.65 25.40 -17.28
C PRO A 177 -3.67 25.25 -18.46
N ALA A 178 -3.10 24.05 -18.60
CA ALA A 178 -2.09 23.78 -19.64
C ALA A 178 -2.62 23.98 -21.07
N ALA A 179 -3.92 23.77 -21.30
CA ALA A 179 -4.55 24.04 -22.59
C ALA A 179 -4.51 25.54 -22.93
N LEU A 180 -4.77 26.40 -21.95
CA LEU A 180 -4.67 27.85 -22.13
C LEU A 180 -3.22 28.26 -22.35
N SER A 181 -2.26 27.73 -21.60
CA SER A 181 -0.82 27.99 -21.84
C SER A 181 -0.39 27.59 -23.25
N ARG A 182 -0.85 26.45 -23.77
CA ARG A 182 -0.55 26.02 -25.15
C ARG A 182 -1.08 27.01 -26.18
N ARG A 183 -2.32 27.47 -26.03
CA ARG A 183 -2.92 28.47 -26.92
C ARG A 183 -2.17 29.80 -26.83
N LEU A 184 -1.85 30.29 -25.63
CA LEU A 184 -1.05 31.51 -25.45
C LEU A 184 0.35 31.43 -26.09
N ARG A 185 1.04 30.28 -26.00
CA ARG A 185 2.31 30.06 -26.72
C ARG A 185 2.14 30.11 -28.23
N GLN A 186 1.11 29.46 -28.77
CA GLN A 186 0.80 29.53 -30.20
C GLN A 186 0.57 30.97 -30.68
N CYS A 187 -0.12 31.80 -29.86
CA CYS A 187 -0.27 33.22 -30.12
C CYS A 187 1.08 33.94 -30.19
N GLN A 188 1.95 33.69 -29.20
CA GLN A 188 3.28 34.29 -29.11
C GLN A 188 4.17 33.93 -30.30
N ASP A 189 4.08 32.68 -30.76
CA ASP A 189 4.83 32.16 -31.91
C ASP A 189 4.24 32.61 -33.26
N GLY A 190 3.12 33.34 -33.25
CA GLY A 190 2.41 33.80 -34.45
C GLY A 190 1.67 32.69 -35.21
N ALA A 191 1.52 31.51 -34.60
CA ALA A 191 0.83 30.38 -35.20
C ALA A 191 -0.69 30.60 -35.24
N ARG A 192 -1.32 30.32 -36.38
CA ARG A 192 -2.79 30.22 -36.47
C ARG A 192 -3.21 28.79 -36.16
N TRP A 193 -4.24 28.61 -35.34
CA TRP A 193 -4.81 27.28 -35.10
C TRP A 193 -6.06 27.05 -35.94
N ALA A 194 -6.17 25.84 -36.50
CA ALA A 194 -7.22 25.46 -37.45
C ALA A 194 -8.60 25.22 -36.79
N SER A 195 -8.64 24.95 -35.48
CA SER A 195 -9.88 24.71 -34.73
C SER A 195 -9.90 25.46 -33.39
N PRO A 196 -11.06 26.01 -33.00
CA PRO A 196 -11.25 26.59 -31.67
C PRO A 196 -10.92 25.59 -30.56
N LEU A 197 -10.62 26.11 -29.37
CA LEU A 197 -10.44 25.33 -28.16
C LEU A 197 -11.68 24.45 -27.91
N SER A 198 -11.47 23.15 -27.74
CA SER A 198 -12.56 22.24 -27.37
C SER A 198 -12.68 22.08 -25.84
N ILE A 199 -13.86 21.65 -25.38
CA ILE A 199 -14.09 21.33 -23.96
C ILE A 199 -13.14 20.22 -23.49
N ASP A 200 -12.92 19.20 -24.32
CA ASP A 200 -12.02 18.08 -24.01
C ASP A 200 -10.56 18.55 -23.86
N GLU A 201 -10.11 19.45 -24.75
CA GLU A 201 -8.78 20.07 -24.64
C GLU A 201 -8.65 20.88 -23.34
N LEU A 202 -9.66 21.70 -23.01
CA LEU A 202 -9.65 22.58 -21.85
C LEU A 202 -9.70 21.80 -20.53
N ALA A 203 -10.52 20.74 -20.47
CA ALA A 203 -10.61 19.87 -19.31
C ALA A 203 -9.29 19.14 -19.02
N GLY A 204 -8.33 19.12 -19.97
CA GLY A 204 -7.03 18.50 -19.79
C GLY A 204 -7.11 16.98 -19.63
N VAL A 205 -8.27 16.38 -19.92
CA VAL A 205 -8.52 14.94 -19.82
C VAL A 205 -8.26 14.25 -21.15
N GLY A 206 -7.27 14.73 -21.92
CA GLY A 206 -6.73 13.94 -23.02
C GLY A 206 -6.37 12.55 -22.51
N VAL A 207 -6.68 11.51 -23.30
CA VAL A 207 -6.39 10.11 -22.94
C VAL A 207 -4.93 10.02 -22.53
N ARG A 208 -4.65 9.92 -21.22
CA ARG A 208 -3.28 9.70 -20.76
C ARG A 208 -2.93 8.30 -21.25
N ALA A 209 -2.13 8.22 -22.31
CA ALA A 209 -1.69 6.94 -22.85
C ALA A 209 -1.05 6.14 -21.73
N ALA A 210 -1.73 5.07 -21.31
CA ALA A 210 -1.29 4.16 -20.26
C ALA A 210 -1.45 2.75 -20.80
N THR A 211 -0.52 1.88 -20.44
CA THR A 211 -0.59 0.46 -20.77
C THR A 211 -1.44 -0.26 -19.74
N PRO A 212 -2.08 -1.39 -20.09
CA PRO A 212 -2.68 -2.30 -19.11
C PRO A 212 -1.67 -2.63 -18.01
N ALA A 213 -2.12 -2.65 -16.76
CA ALA A 213 -1.28 -3.01 -15.63
C ALA A 213 -1.96 -4.05 -14.73
N THR A 214 -1.20 -5.03 -14.26
CA THR A 214 -1.64 -6.04 -13.29
C THR A 214 -0.55 -6.21 -12.25
N VAL A 215 -0.91 -6.20 -10.97
CA VAL A 215 0.01 -6.54 -9.88
C VAL A 215 -0.66 -7.54 -8.95
N VAL A 216 0.09 -8.58 -8.57
CA VAL A 216 -0.33 -9.56 -7.58
C VAL A 216 0.73 -9.67 -6.52
N LEU A 217 0.31 -9.56 -5.26
CA LEU A 217 1.19 -9.64 -4.11
C LEU A 217 0.66 -10.61 -3.06
N SER A 218 1.58 -11.17 -2.29
CA SER A 218 1.23 -11.91 -1.08
C SER A 218 0.76 -10.93 0.00
N ARG A 219 -0.41 -11.19 0.57
CA ARG A 219 -0.93 -10.46 1.73
C ARG A 219 -0.02 -10.64 2.94
N HIS A 220 0.61 -11.82 3.08
CA HIS A 220 1.43 -12.16 4.24
C HIS A 220 2.83 -11.53 4.14
N SER A 221 3.62 -11.90 3.13
CA SER A 221 5.00 -11.42 3.00
C SER A 221 5.11 -10.00 2.41
N GLY A 222 4.12 -9.57 1.62
CA GLY A 222 4.20 -8.33 0.84
C GLY A 222 4.99 -8.44 -0.46
N GLU A 223 5.49 -9.63 -0.77
CA GLU A 223 6.22 -9.94 -1.99
C GLU A 223 5.32 -9.78 -3.22
N VAL A 224 5.85 -9.16 -4.28
CA VAL A 224 5.20 -9.11 -5.59
C VAL A 224 5.42 -10.46 -6.27
N LEU A 225 4.36 -11.25 -6.37
CA LEU A 225 4.41 -12.59 -6.97
C LEU A 225 4.53 -12.51 -8.50
N TRP A 226 3.81 -11.55 -9.09
CA TRP A 226 4.11 -11.08 -10.44
C TRP A 226 3.51 -9.69 -10.70
N SER A 227 4.04 -9.03 -11.72
CA SER A 227 3.49 -7.81 -12.29
C SER A 227 3.56 -7.82 -13.82
N GLU A 228 2.61 -7.15 -14.47
CA GLU A 228 2.57 -6.92 -15.92
C GLU A 228 2.28 -5.45 -16.19
N GLY A 229 2.95 -4.88 -17.20
CA GLY A 229 2.79 -3.47 -17.59
C GLY A 229 3.42 -2.47 -16.62
N ASP A 230 3.02 -1.20 -16.74
CA ASP A 230 3.55 -0.11 -15.93
C ASP A 230 2.79 0.02 -14.61
N VAL A 231 3.17 -0.80 -13.62
CA VAL A 231 2.51 -0.86 -12.30
C VAL A 231 2.93 0.26 -11.35
N GLN A 232 3.96 1.05 -11.69
CA GLN A 232 4.49 2.12 -10.83
C GLN A 232 3.99 3.50 -11.23
N ARG A 233 3.49 3.66 -12.46
CA ARG A 233 2.93 4.94 -12.91
C ARG A 233 1.65 5.30 -12.15
N ALA A 234 1.67 6.50 -11.56
CA ALA A 234 0.51 7.08 -10.92
C ALA A 234 -0.54 7.48 -11.96
N LEU A 235 -1.77 7.01 -11.76
CA LEU A 235 -2.92 7.30 -12.62
C LEU A 235 -4.14 7.70 -11.75
N PRO A 236 -5.10 8.46 -12.30
CA PRO A 236 -6.35 8.71 -11.58
C PRO A 236 -7.03 7.39 -11.21
N TYR A 237 -7.49 7.29 -9.97
CA TYR A 237 -7.85 6.00 -9.35
C TYR A 237 -9.36 5.73 -9.31
N GLY A 238 -10.18 6.72 -9.67
CA GLY A 238 -11.64 6.60 -9.60
C GLY A 238 -12.11 6.21 -8.20
N SER A 239 -13.15 5.37 -8.13
CA SER A 239 -13.69 4.93 -6.84
C SER A 239 -12.93 3.79 -6.14
N VAL A 240 -11.73 3.39 -6.60
CA VAL A 240 -11.00 2.25 -6.02
C VAL A 240 -10.48 2.55 -4.59
N LEU A 241 -10.34 3.82 -4.21
CA LEU A 241 -9.88 4.22 -2.87
C LEU A 241 -11.00 4.55 -1.87
N LYS A 242 -12.29 4.44 -2.24
CA LYS A 242 -13.40 4.66 -1.30
C LYS A 242 -13.34 3.83 -0.01
N PRO A 243 -12.83 2.57 -0.01
CA PRO A 243 -12.72 1.81 1.23
C PRO A 243 -11.88 2.49 2.32
N PHE A 244 -10.90 3.30 1.95
CA PHE A 244 -10.08 4.05 2.91
C PHE A 244 -10.85 5.21 3.57
N VAL A 245 -11.77 5.84 2.83
CA VAL A 245 -12.71 6.84 3.39
C VAL A 245 -13.66 6.18 4.38
N TYR A 246 -14.24 5.04 3.99
CA TYR A 246 -15.12 4.27 4.87
C TYR A 246 -14.38 3.81 6.13
N ALA A 247 -13.16 3.29 5.99
CA ALA A 247 -12.32 2.86 7.09
C ALA A 247 -11.93 4.02 8.02
N ALA A 248 -11.75 5.23 7.50
CA ALA A 248 -11.48 6.42 8.32
C ALA A 248 -12.72 6.95 9.06
N GLY A 249 -13.93 6.63 8.58
CA GLY A 249 -15.18 7.10 9.19
C GLY A 249 -15.47 6.42 10.52
N ALA A 250 -15.61 7.21 11.59
CA ALA A 250 -16.03 6.73 12.91
C ALA A 250 -17.53 6.42 12.98
N ARG A 251 -18.34 7.12 12.17
CA ARG A 251 -19.79 6.91 12.02
C ARG A 251 -20.15 6.99 10.55
N HIS A 252 -21.08 6.15 10.14
CA HIS A 252 -21.60 6.11 8.78
C HIS A 252 -23.08 6.50 8.80
N PRO A 253 -23.47 7.64 8.22
CA PRO A 253 -24.87 8.04 8.20
C PRO A 253 -25.71 7.10 7.33
N VAL A 254 -27.03 7.16 7.53
CA VAL A 254 -27.98 6.58 6.59
C VAL A 254 -28.64 7.76 5.87
N LEU A 255 -28.58 7.75 4.54
CA LEU A 255 -28.93 8.92 3.73
C LEU A 255 -30.01 8.58 2.71
N PRO A 256 -31.03 9.46 2.53
CA PRO A 256 -32.01 9.28 1.47
C PRO A 256 -31.37 9.64 0.11
N PRO A 257 -31.54 8.80 -0.93
CA PRO A 257 -31.02 9.10 -2.25
C PRO A 257 -31.75 10.31 -2.85
N ARG A 258 -31.02 11.18 -3.55
CA ARG A 258 -31.61 12.37 -4.19
C ARG A 258 -32.03 12.09 -5.63
N ALA A 259 -33.32 12.20 -5.91
CA ALA A 259 -33.87 12.04 -7.25
C ALA A 259 -33.30 13.09 -8.22
N GLY A 260 -32.97 12.68 -9.45
CA GLY A 260 -32.43 13.58 -10.48
C GLY A 260 -30.96 14.02 -10.29
N VAL A 261 -30.28 13.51 -9.25
CA VAL A 261 -28.85 13.76 -9.01
C VAL A 261 -28.03 12.59 -9.55
N GLN A 262 -27.17 12.85 -10.53
CA GLN A 262 -26.43 11.81 -11.25
C GLN A 262 -25.49 11.02 -10.34
N GLU A 263 -24.93 11.66 -9.32
CA GLU A 263 -24.02 11.05 -8.37
C GLU A 263 -24.71 9.97 -7.51
N TRP A 264 -26.04 10.05 -7.37
CA TRP A 264 -26.89 9.03 -6.75
C TRP A 264 -27.34 7.92 -7.72
N ALA A 265 -27.05 8.02 -9.02
CA ALA A 265 -27.40 7.00 -10.03
C ALA A 265 -26.43 5.81 -10.02
N CYS A 266 -26.33 5.10 -8.89
CA CYS A 266 -25.43 3.97 -8.67
C CYS A 266 -26.08 2.59 -8.83
N GLY A 267 -27.12 2.51 -9.66
CA GLY A 267 -27.87 1.28 -9.92
C GLY A 267 -29.37 1.44 -9.67
N ALA A 268 -30.16 0.56 -10.27
CA ALA A 268 -31.61 0.56 -10.10
C ALA A 268 -32.03 0.08 -8.70
N GLY A 269 -33.23 0.46 -8.27
CA GLY A 269 -33.85 -0.03 -7.03
C GLY A 269 -33.03 0.27 -5.78
N LEU A 270 -32.55 1.51 -5.62
CA LEU A 270 -31.96 1.93 -4.35
C LEU A 270 -33.05 1.95 -3.26
N PRO A 271 -32.74 1.52 -2.03
CA PRO A 271 -33.67 1.68 -0.91
C PRO A 271 -33.93 3.16 -0.63
N ALA A 272 -35.05 3.46 0.02
CA ALA A 272 -35.41 4.82 0.44
C ALA A 272 -34.37 5.43 1.41
N GLN A 273 -33.59 4.58 2.08
CA GLN A 273 -32.52 4.93 2.99
C GLN A 273 -31.30 4.07 2.63
N VAL A 274 -30.22 4.72 2.22
CA VAL A 274 -28.99 4.07 1.77
C VAL A 274 -27.95 4.16 2.89
N ASP A 275 -27.48 3.00 3.35
CA ASP A 275 -26.37 2.91 4.28
C ASP A 275 -25.00 2.91 3.54
N ALA A 276 -23.92 3.06 4.29
CA ALA A 276 -22.57 3.06 3.73
C ALA A 276 -22.18 1.73 3.08
N ARG A 277 -22.76 0.60 3.49
CA ARG A 277 -22.47 -0.70 2.88
C ARG A 277 -23.02 -0.76 1.46
N VAL A 278 -24.29 -0.43 1.27
CA VAL A 278 -24.91 -0.32 -0.05
C VAL A 278 -24.17 0.70 -0.90
N ALA A 279 -23.83 1.87 -0.33
CA ALA A 279 -23.08 2.90 -1.04
C ALA A 279 -21.69 2.43 -1.49
N MET A 280 -20.99 1.64 -0.66
CA MET A 280 -19.67 1.09 -0.99
C MET A 280 -19.74 0.06 -2.12
N LEU A 281 -20.64 -0.92 -1.99
CA LEU A 281 -20.81 -2.02 -2.94
C LEU A 281 -21.30 -1.52 -4.30
N ARG A 282 -22.24 -0.57 -4.32
CA ARG A 282 -22.76 0.02 -5.55
C ARG A 282 -21.94 1.20 -6.07
N SER A 283 -20.89 1.58 -5.33
CA SER A 283 -20.03 2.72 -5.64
C SER A 283 -20.80 4.05 -5.81
N CYS A 284 -21.82 4.28 -4.97
CA CYS A 284 -22.63 5.49 -4.97
C CYS A 284 -21.79 6.71 -4.61
N ASN A 285 -21.64 7.69 -5.51
CA ASN A 285 -20.84 8.88 -5.25
C ASN A 285 -21.61 9.90 -4.40
N GLY A 286 -22.92 10.03 -4.66
CA GLY A 286 -23.80 10.98 -3.98
C GLY A 286 -23.85 10.77 -2.47
N TYR A 287 -23.84 9.51 -2.02
CA TYR A 287 -23.75 9.18 -0.60
C TYR A 287 -22.51 9.79 0.08
N PHE A 288 -21.31 9.70 -0.52
CA PHE A 288 -20.09 10.24 0.10
C PHE A 288 -20.06 11.77 0.08
N LEU A 289 -20.53 12.39 -1.00
CA LEU A 289 -20.66 13.84 -1.09
C LEU A 289 -21.65 14.38 -0.03
N ASP A 290 -22.79 13.71 0.14
CA ASP A 290 -23.80 14.12 1.12
C ASP A 290 -23.33 13.81 2.56
N TRP A 291 -22.53 12.76 2.77
CA TRP A 291 -21.86 12.49 4.05
C TRP A 291 -20.85 13.60 4.42
N GLU A 292 -20.07 14.10 3.47
CA GLU A 292 -19.20 15.27 3.68
C GLU A 292 -20.02 16.52 4.01
N ALA A 293 -21.12 16.76 3.28
CA ALA A 293 -21.99 17.91 3.52
C ALA A 293 -22.63 17.93 4.91
N GLN A 294 -22.82 16.76 5.54
CA GLN A 294 -23.26 16.65 6.94
C GLN A 294 -22.16 16.97 7.97
N GLY A 295 -20.92 17.18 7.53
CA GLY A 295 -19.80 17.54 8.40
C GLY A 295 -19.23 16.39 9.24
N SER A 296 -19.67 15.15 9.02
CA SER A 296 -19.25 13.98 9.79
C SER A 296 -18.32 13.02 9.03
N ALA A 297 -18.05 13.28 7.74
CA ALA A 297 -17.10 12.51 6.96
C ALA A 297 -15.65 12.83 7.38
N PRO A 298 -14.72 11.87 7.25
CA PRO A 298 -13.31 12.15 7.44
C PRO A 298 -12.83 13.16 6.38
N LYS A 299 -11.97 14.10 6.79
CA LYS A 299 -11.27 14.98 5.84
C LYS A 299 -10.30 14.16 5.00
N ALA A 300 -10.37 14.28 3.68
CA ALA A 300 -9.62 13.45 2.74
C ALA A 300 -9.71 11.95 3.11
N PHE A 301 -8.58 11.29 3.36
CA PHE A 301 -8.52 9.89 3.79
C PHE A 301 -8.37 9.70 5.30
N GLY A 302 -8.48 10.77 6.12
CA GLY A 302 -8.27 10.71 7.56
C GLY A 302 -6.92 10.08 7.93
N VAL A 303 -6.94 9.09 8.83
CA VAL A 303 -5.75 8.35 9.28
C VAL A 303 -5.05 7.56 8.17
N TRP A 304 -5.71 7.33 7.03
CA TRP A 304 -5.14 6.64 5.87
C TRP A 304 -4.42 7.58 4.90
N GLY A 305 -4.54 8.91 5.07
CA GLY A 305 -3.83 9.89 4.23
C GLY A 305 -2.32 9.68 4.20
N PRO A 306 -1.63 9.62 5.36
CA PRO A 306 -0.19 9.35 5.42
C PRO A 306 0.21 8.02 4.79
N VAL A 307 -0.62 6.97 4.94
CA VAL A 307 -0.39 5.67 4.29
C VAL A 307 -0.36 5.82 2.77
N LEU A 308 -1.41 6.43 2.21
CA LEU A 308 -1.53 6.61 0.77
C LEU A 308 -0.45 7.55 0.22
N GLY A 309 -0.09 8.60 0.97
CA GLY A 309 1.03 9.49 0.64
C GLY A 309 2.36 8.74 0.53
N ALA A 310 2.69 7.90 1.51
CA ALA A 310 3.90 7.08 1.49
C ALA A 310 3.92 6.05 0.34
N LEU A 311 2.75 5.69 -0.19
CA LEU A 311 2.57 4.78 -1.33
C LEU A 311 2.44 5.51 -2.67
N GLY A 312 2.80 6.80 -2.72
CA GLY A 312 2.88 7.56 -3.98
C GLY A 312 1.57 8.20 -4.42
N LEU A 313 0.63 8.46 -3.50
CA LEU A 313 -0.49 9.36 -3.78
C LEU A 313 0.07 10.76 -4.09
N THR A 314 -0.21 11.27 -5.29
CA THR A 314 0.48 12.47 -5.83
C THR A 314 0.32 13.73 -4.99
N ARG A 315 -0.79 13.85 -4.25
CA ARG A 315 -1.09 14.93 -3.29
C ARG A 315 -2.28 14.51 -2.42
N MET A 316 -2.51 15.20 -1.31
CA MET A 316 -3.75 15.02 -0.55
C MET A 316 -4.95 15.62 -1.30
N PRO A 317 -6.10 14.91 -1.33
CA PRO A 317 -7.36 15.45 -1.84
C PRO A 317 -7.78 16.77 -1.17
N GLU A 318 -8.35 17.69 -1.95
CA GLU A 318 -8.89 18.94 -1.40
C GLU A 318 -10.28 18.78 -0.77
N ASP A 319 -11.10 17.87 -1.32
CA ASP A 319 -12.46 17.59 -0.88
C ASP A 319 -12.87 16.13 -1.15
N MET A 320 -14.11 15.76 -0.83
CA MET A 320 -14.62 14.41 -1.07
C MET A 320 -14.68 14.04 -2.55
N ALA A 321 -14.90 14.99 -3.46
CA ALA A 321 -14.94 14.70 -4.90
C ALA A 321 -13.56 14.29 -5.43
N ASP A 322 -12.48 14.90 -4.96
CA ASP A 322 -11.11 14.39 -5.19
C ASP A 322 -10.95 13.02 -4.55
N THR A 323 -11.32 12.88 -3.27
CA THR A 323 -11.09 11.69 -2.45
C THR A 323 -11.74 10.42 -3.01
N ILE A 324 -12.96 10.52 -3.53
CA ILE A 324 -13.67 9.38 -4.12
C ILE A 324 -13.36 9.17 -5.62
N GLY A 325 -12.42 9.94 -6.15
CA GLY A 325 -11.94 9.89 -7.52
C GLY A 325 -12.96 10.32 -8.57
N LEU A 326 -13.85 11.26 -8.23
CA LEU A 326 -14.72 11.91 -9.22
C LEU A 326 -13.95 12.91 -10.09
N ARG A 327 -12.91 13.54 -9.52
CA ARG A 327 -11.96 14.41 -10.24
C ARG A 327 -10.68 13.65 -10.58
N SER A 328 -10.03 14.01 -11.68
CA SER A 328 -8.81 13.33 -12.16
C SER A 328 -7.50 13.99 -11.67
N THR A 329 -7.60 14.80 -10.62
CA THR A 329 -6.55 15.69 -10.10
C THR A 329 -5.58 15.01 -9.13
N VAL A 330 -5.93 13.82 -8.64
CA VAL A 330 -5.11 13.01 -7.72
C VAL A 330 -4.88 11.65 -8.36
N SER A 331 -3.70 11.09 -8.20
CA SER A 331 -3.29 9.83 -8.83
C SER A 331 -2.52 8.94 -7.86
N VAL A 332 -2.58 7.63 -8.08
CA VAL A 332 -1.79 6.62 -7.37
C VAL A 332 -1.49 5.47 -8.32
N SER A 333 -0.40 4.73 -8.10
CA SER A 333 0.00 3.62 -8.96
C SER A 333 -0.75 2.32 -8.62
N PRO A 334 -0.92 1.38 -9.57
CA PRO A 334 -1.44 0.05 -9.28
C PRO A 334 -0.71 -0.67 -8.14
N TRP A 335 0.62 -0.56 -8.09
CA TRP A 335 1.42 -1.09 -6.99
C TRP A 335 1.08 -0.43 -5.64
N GLY A 336 0.93 0.90 -5.62
CA GLY A 336 0.56 1.65 -4.42
C GLY A 336 -0.82 1.27 -3.90
N VAL A 337 -1.81 1.10 -4.80
CA VAL A 337 -3.14 0.59 -4.45
C VAL A 337 -3.02 -0.81 -3.83
N ALA A 338 -2.24 -1.70 -4.43
CA ALA A 338 -2.13 -3.08 -3.94
C ALA A 338 -1.51 -3.15 -2.53
N GLN A 339 -0.43 -2.39 -2.28
CA GLN A 339 0.17 -2.29 -0.94
C GLN A 339 -0.79 -1.65 0.07
N ALA A 340 -1.57 -0.66 -0.33
CA ALA A 340 -2.58 -0.04 0.54
C ALA A 340 -3.66 -1.05 0.96
N TYR A 341 -4.13 -1.87 0.02
CA TYR A 341 -5.11 -2.93 0.30
C TYR A 341 -4.53 -4.05 1.16
N ARG A 342 -3.23 -4.36 1.07
CA ARG A 342 -2.55 -5.26 2.00
C ARG A 342 -2.65 -4.74 3.44
N LEU A 343 -2.35 -3.46 3.66
CA LEU A 343 -2.46 -2.86 4.99
C LEU A 343 -3.92 -2.77 5.45
N LEU A 344 -4.84 -2.41 4.56
CA LEU A 344 -6.28 -2.39 4.86
C LEU A 344 -6.78 -3.76 5.33
N ALA A 345 -6.31 -4.83 4.69
CA ALA A 345 -6.68 -6.19 5.06
C ALA A 345 -6.10 -6.64 6.40
N GLU A 346 -5.05 -6.00 6.88
CA GLU A 346 -4.52 -6.24 8.23
C GLU A 346 -5.24 -5.39 9.28
N ALA A 347 -5.44 -4.11 8.99
CA ALA A 347 -5.95 -3.16 9.96
C ALA A 347 -7.48 -3.19 10.10
N ARG A 348 -8.20 -3.49 9.01
CA ARG A 348 -9.66 -3.42 8.90
C ARG A 348 -10.24 -4.64 8.17
N PRO A 349 -10.11 -5.85 8.77
CA PRO A 349 -10.68 -7.06 8.19
C PRO A 349 -12.21 -6.99 8.03
N ASP A 350 -12.89 -6.18 8.84
CA ASP A 350 -14.32 -5.87 8.73
C ASP A 350 -14.67 -5.20 7.39
N VAL A 351 -13.84 -4.28 6.92
CA VAL A 351 -14.02 -3.60 5.62
C VAL A 351 -13.79 -4.58 4.47
N ILE A 352 -12.77 -5.45 4.57
CA ILE A 352 -12.54 -6.50 3.58
C ILE A 352 -13.71 -7.48 3.52
N ALA A 353 -14.23 -7.92 4.67
CA ALA A 353 -15.39 -8.80 4.74
C ALA A 353 -16.63 -8.18 4.07
N LEU A 354 -16.87 -6.88 4.28
CA LEU A 354 -17.94 -6.15 3.60
C LEU A 354 -17.77 -6.19 2.08
N LEU A 355 -16.56 -5.93 1.58
CA LEU A 355 -16.28 -5.89 0.14
C LEU A 355 -16.37 -7.26 -0.55
N ALA A 356 -16.35 -8.37 0.20
CA ALA A 356 -16.54 -9.73 -0.34
C ALA A 356 -17.92 -9.92 -1.01
N ASP A 357 -18.88 -9.06 -0.66
CA ASP A 357 -20.22 -9.09 -1.24
C ASP A 357 -20.36 -8.36 -2.58
N ASN A 358 -19.32 -7.67 -3.04
CA ASN A 358 -19.40 -6.82 -4.23
C ASN A 358 -19.68 -7.62 -5.51
N ALA A 359 -19.14 -8.85 -5.61
CA ALA A 359 -19.43 -9.73 -6.74
C ALA A 359 -20.88 -10.25 -6.74
N ALA A 360 -21.55 -10.30 -5.58
CA ALA A 360 -22.92 -10.78 -5.46
C ALA A 360 -23.96 -9.65 -5.56
N ARG A 361 -23.65 -8.46 -5.01
CA ARG A 361 -24.64 -7.39 -4.79
C ARG A 361 -24.21 -5.99 -5.26
N GLY A 362 -22.96 -5.86 -5.72
CA GLY A 362 -22.34 -4.58 -6.02
C GLY A 362 -22.08 -4.36 -7.50
N THR A 363 -21.06 -3.57 -7.82
CA THR A 363 -20.73 -3.17 -9.20
C THR A 363 -20.32 -4.32 -10.11
N LEU A 364 -20.00 -5.49 -9.55
CA LEU A 364 -19.65 -6.71 -10.28
C LEU A 364 -20.73 -7.79 -10.21
N SER A 365 -21.94 -7.48 -9.75
CA SER A 365 -23.06 -8.44 -9.77
C SER A 365 -23.49 -8.78 -11.19
N ASP A 366 -24.10 -9.96 -11.32
CA ASP A 366 -24.75 -10.43 -12.56
C ASP A 366 -23.79 -10.58 -13.74
N LEU A 367 -22.51 -10.84 -13.46
CA LEU A 367 -21.50 -11.15 -14.47
C LEU A 367 -21.16 -12.65 -14.43
N PRO A 368 -20.73 -13.26 -15.55
CA PRO A 368 -20.20 -14.62 -15.53
C PRO A 368 -19.06 -14.81 -14.52
N ALA A 369 -18.21 -13.79 -14.36
CA ALA A 369 -17.09 -13.79 -13.40
C ALA A 369 -17.53 -13.73 -11.93
N SER A 370 -18.77 -13.29 -11.62
CA SER A 370 -19.24 -13.08 -10.25
C SER A 370 -19.14 -14.36 -9.40
N LYS A 371 -19.45 -15.52 -9.98
CA LYS A 371 -19.37 -16.81 -9.28
C LYS A 371 -17.93 -17.16 -8.88
N ALA A 372 -16.97 -16.87 -9.76
CA ALA A 372 -15.55 -17.15 -9.51
C ALA A 372 -14.91 -16.16 -8.51
N LEU A 373 -15.59 -15.04 -8.24
CA LEU A 373 -15.19 -14.03 -7.25
C LEU A 373 -15.93 -14.17 -5.92
N ALA A 374 -16.71 -15.25 -5.72
CA ALA A 374 -17.36 -15.50 -4.45
C ALA A 374 -16.32 -15.61 -3.31
N GLY A 375 -16.52 -14.83 -2.23
CA GLY A 375 -15.58 -14.77 -1.12
C GLY A 375 -14.33 -13.90 -1.38
N VAL A 376 -14.18 -13.33 -2.57
CA VAL A 376 -13.10 -12.38 -2.90
C VAL A 376 -13.61 -10.96 -2.69
N ALA A 377 -12.98 -10.23 -1.77
CA ALA A 377 -13.28 -8.83 -1.52
C ALA A 377 -12.86 -8.00 -2.73
N THR A 378 -13.80 -7.26 -3.34
CA THR A 378 -13.49 -6.45 -4.52
C THR A 378 -14.00 -5.02 -4.40
N LYS A 379 -13.22 -4.08 -4.95
CA LYS A 379 -13.67 -2.71 -5.18
C LYS A 379 -13.30 -2.27 -6.59
N THR A 380 -14.28 -1.66 -7.25
CA THR A 380 -14.10 -1.11 -8.59
C THR A 380 -13.92 0.41 -8.56
N GLY A 381 -13.17 0.93 -9.54
CA GLY A 381 -13.07 2.35 -9.86
C GLY A 381 -13.20 2.58 -11.37
N THR A 382 -13.81 3.69 -11.77
CA THR A 382 -13.85 4.11 -13.18
C THR A 382 -13.56 5.58 -13.25
N VAL A 383 -12.56 5.93 -14.04
CA VAL A 383 -12.25 7.31 -14.42
C VAL A 383 -12.89 7.56 -15.77
N ARG A 384 -13.57 8.70 -15.92
CA ARG A 384 -14.25 9.07 -17.16
C ARG A 384 -13.76 10.40 -17.67
N ASP A 385 -13.82 10.58 -18.98
CA ASP A 385 -13.55 11.85 -19.63
C ASP A 385 -14.80 12.77 -19.62
N ALA A 386 -14.66 13.95 -20.21
CA ALA A 386 -15.75 14.91 -20.33
C ALA A 386 -16.92 14.41 -21.21
N ALA A 387 -16.66 13.51 -22.16
CA ALA A 387 -17.69 12.81 -22.92
C ALA A 387 -18.29 11.59 -22.17
N SER A 388 -17.95 11.40 -20.88
CA SER A 388 -18.36 10.25 -20.06
C SER A 388 -17.85 8.89 -20.56
N ARG A 389 -16.86 8.86 -21.46
CA ARG A 389 -16.19 7.64 -21.91
C ARG A 389 -15.21 7.16 -20.85
N PRO A 390 -15.06 5.84 -20.63
CA PRO A 390 -14.09 5.31 -19.67
C PRO A 390 -12.66 5.61 -20.13
N GLN A 391 -11.84 6.16 -19.23
CA GLN A 391 -10.40 6.33 -19.43
C GLN A 391 -9.61 5.23 -18.76
N PHE A 392 -9.94 4.91 -17.50
CA PHE A 392 -9.30 3.87 -16.72
C PHE A 392 -10.35 3.10 -15.94
N GLY A 393 -10.35 1.79 -16.09
CA GLY A 393 -11.06 0.87 -15.21
C GLY A 393 -10.08 0.28 -14.20
N TRP A 394 -10.52 0.20 -12.95
CA TRP A 394 -9.76 -0.37 -11.84
C TRP A 394 -10.56 -1.47 -11.15
N ILE A 395 -9.89 -2.56 -10.80
CA ILE A 395 -10.36 -3.53 -9.81
C ILE A 395 -9.24 -3.80 -8.82
N ALA A 396 -9.49 -3.55 -7.54
CA ALA A 396 -8.71 -4.11 -6.45
C ALA A 396 -9.46 -5.31 -5.88
N ALA A 397 -8.76 -6.42 -5.69
CA ALA A 397 -9.30 -7.66 -5.18
C ALA A 397 -8.40 -8.20 -4.06
N VAL A 398 -9.00 -8.68 -2.97
CA VAL A 398 -8.31 -9.25 -1.81
C VAL A 398 -8.99 -10.56 -1.45
N ASP A 399 -8.21 -11.63 -1.30
CA ASP A 399 -8.68 -12.88 -0.73
C ASP A 399 -7.93 -13.21 0.58
N ALA A 400 -7.94 -14.48 0.99
CA ALA A 400 -7.24 -14.92 2.19
C ALA A 400 -5.73 -14.62 2.15
N ASP A 401 -5.08 -14.84 1.02
CA ASP A 401 -3.62 -14.91 0.88
C ASP A 401 -3.04 -13.84 -0.07
N LEU A 402 -3.87 -13.27 -0.94
CA LEU A 402 -3.46 -12.45 -2.08
C LEU A 402 -4.17 -11.10 -2.13
N VAL A 403 -3.45 -10.12 -2.69
CA VAL A 403 -4.03 -8.87 -3.20
C VAL A 403 -3.72 -8.78 -4.69
N VAL A 404 -4.73 -8.47 -5.49
CA VAL A 404 -4.64 -8.31 -6.94
C VAL A 404 -5.16 -6.92 -7.29
N VAL A 405 -4.42 -6.16 -8.09
CA VAL A 405 -4.91 -4.92 -8.68
C VAL A 405 -4.77 -5.00 -10.19
N VAL A 406 -5.88 -4.78 -10.89
CA VAL A 406 -5.97 -4.76 -12.35
C VAL A 406 -6.42 -3.38 -12.79
N MET A 407 -5.65 -2.75 -13.67
CA MET A 407 -5.97 -1.47 -14.29
C MET A 407 -5.97 -1.62 -15.82
N ARG A 408 -7.07 -1.22 -16.46
CA ARG A 408 -7.21 -1.28 -17.92
C ARG A 408 -7.57 0.09 -18.49
N PRO A 409 -6.84 0.58 -19.50
CA PRO A 409 -7.19 1.82 -20.18
C PRO A 409 -8.43 1.62 -21.07
N GLY A 410 -9.25 2.66 -21.22
CA GLY A 410 -10.35 2.73 -22.19
C GLY A 410 -11.57 1.85 -21.90
N VAL A 411 -11.60 1.10 -20.80
CA VAL A 411 -12.67 0.13 -20.50
C VAL A 411 -13.16 0.23 -19.06
N MET A 412 -14.41 -0.16 -18.82
CA MET A 412 -15.02 -0.23 -17.49
C MET A 412 -14.67 -1.55 -16.79
N PRO A 413 -14.58 -1.58 -15.43
CA PRO A 413 -14.29 -2.77 -14.64
C PRO A 413 -15.11 -4.02 -15.01
N ARG A 414 -16.41 -3.86 -15.27
CA ARG A 414 -17.28 -4.99 -15.64
C ARG A 414 -16.85 -5.71 -16.92
N GLN A 415 -16.14 -5.02 -17.83
CA GLN A 415 -15.72 -5.58 -19.13
C GLN A 415 -14.47 -6.47 -19.03
N PHE A 416 -13.73 -6.41 -17.92
CA PHE A 416 -12.52 -7.21 -17.70
C PHE A 416 -12.51 -7.92 -16.33
N ALA A 417 -13.68 -8.07 -15.71
CA ALA A 417 -13.79 -8.67 -14.39
C ALA A 417 -13.32 -10.14 -14.34
N ASP A 418 -13.37 -10.85 -15.48
CA ASP A 418 -12.89 -12.21 -15.67
C ASP A 418 -11.34 -12.33 -15.65
N GLU A 419 -10.62 -11.22 -15.78
CA GLU A 419 -9.17 -11.19 -15.61
C GLU A 419 -8.75 -11.43 -14.15
N VAL A 420 -9.56 -11.03 -13.17
CA VAL A 420 -9.22 -11.17 -11.73
C VAL A 420 -9.16 -12.64 -11.29
N PRO A 421 -10.16 -13.51 -11.58
CA PRO A 421 -10.06 -14.93 -11.28
C PRO A 421 -8.89 -15.61 -12.00
N ARG A 422 -8.61 -15.25 -13.26
CA ARG A 422 -7.46 -15.77 -14.01
C ARG A 422 -6.15 -15.36 -13.35
N ALA A 423 -6.08 -14.13 -12.88
CA ALA A 423 -4.94 -13.62 -12.15
C ALA A 423 -4.72 -14.41 -10.83
N LEU A 424 -5.76 -14.55 -10.01
CA LEU A 424 -5.70 -15.35 -8.78
C LEU A 424 -5.28 -16.80 -9.06
N ALA A 425 -5.85 -17.44 -10.08
CA ALA A 425 -5.51 -18.80 -10.47
C ALA A 425 -4.05 -18.92 -10.94
N ARG A 426 -3.51 -17.93 -11.65
CA ARG A 426 -2.11 -17.89 -12.06
C ARG A 426 -1.17 -17.78 -10.87
N ALA A 427 -1.45 -16.88 -9.91
CA ALA A 427 -0.62 -16.77 -8.70
C ALA A 427 -0.61 -18.09 -7.92
N ARG A 428 -1.77 -18.74 -7.79
CA ARG A 428 -1.91 -20.04 -7.09
C ARG A 428 -1.21 -21.22 -7.76
N LYS A 429 -0.62 -21.04 -8.95
CA LYS A 429 0.35 -22.02 -9.48
C LYS A 429 1.63 -22.08 -8.65
N GLN A 430 1.95 -21.00 -7.94
CA GLN A 430 3.00 -21.00 -6.91
C GLN A 430 2.43 -21.63 -5.63
N ALA A 431 3.15 -22.61 -5.09
CA ALA A 431 2.78 -23.28 -3.85
C ALA A 431 3.25 -22.50 -2.61
N GLY A 432 2.63 -22.77 -1.47
CA GLY A 432 3.06 -22.21 -0.18
C GLY A 432 2.73 -20.74 0.04
N LEU A 433 1.71 -20.23 -0.65
CA LEU A 433 1.24 -18.85 -0.50
C LEU A 433 0.47 -18.61 0.80
N ASP A 434 -0.04 -19.67 1.40
CA ASP A 434 -0.72 -19.67 2.69
C ASP A 434 0.19 -19.17 3.82
N ALA A 435 -0.44 -18.61 4.86
CA ALA A 435 0.27 -18.05 6.00
C ALA A 435 0.97 -19.12 6.85
N ALA A 436 2.27 -18.95 7.08
CA ALA A 436 2.99 -19.60 8.17
C ALA A 436 3.18 -18.64 9.34
N ARG A 437 3.01 -19.16 10.57
CA ARG A 437 3.19 -18.39 11.81
C ARG A 437 4.30 -19.02 12.64
N VAL A 438 5.28 -18.20 13.03
CA VAL A 438 6.46 -18.63 13.78
C VAL A 438 6.71 -17.68 14.95
N GLN A 439 7.02 -18.22 16.13
CA GLN A 439 7.53 -17.44 17.24
C GLN A 439 9.01 -17.18 17.02
N VAL A 440 9.42 -15.93 16.84
CA VAL A 440 10.80 -15.58 16.42
C VAL A 440 11.55 -14.83 17.49
N LEU A 441 12.88 -14.93 17.52
CA LEU A 441 13.72 -14.13 18.45
C LEU A 441 13.49 -14.45 19.94
N GLY A 442 12.96 -15.63 20.27
CA GLY A 442 12.59 -16.00 21.65
C GLY A 442 13.78 -16.17 22.61
N LEU A 443 15.00 -16.29 22.08
CA LEU A 443 16.22 -16.34 22.88
C LEU A 443 16.71 -14.95 23.31
N LEU A 444 16.08 -13.87 22.83
CA LEU A 444 16.47 -12.48 23.10
C LEU A 444 15.43 -11.81 24.01
N PRO A 445 15.85 -10.90 24.93
CA PRO A 445 14.92 -10.00 25.58
C PRO A 445 14.18 -9.12 24.55
N PRO A 446 12.87 -8.85 24.70
CA PRO A 446 12.12 -8.05 23.74
C PRO A 446 12.65 -6.62 23.54
N GLY A 447 13.31 -6.06 24.56
CA GLY A 447 13.92 -4.73 24.51
C GLY A 447 15.19 -4.64 23.67
N ASP A 448 15.83 -5.77 23.36
CA ASP A 448 17.11 -5.83 22.65
C ASP A 448 16.92 -5.97 21.13
N VAL A 449 15.67 -6.10 20.67
CA VAL A 449 15.34 -6.29 19.27
C VAL A 449 14.89 -4.98 18.66
N GLU A 450 15.56 -4.55 17.61
CA GLU A 450 15.21 -3.37 16.84
C GLU A 450 14.82 -3.75 15.41
N ALA A 451 13.86 -3.02 14.86
CA ALA A 451 13.43 -3.15 13.48
C ALA A 451 13.39 -1.79 12.78
N ARG A 452 13.67 -1.77 11.48
CA ARG A 452 13.42 -0.65 10.57
C ARG A 452 12.75 -1.14 9.30
N CYS A 453 11.93 -0.30 8.69
CA CYS A 453 11.34 -0.57 7.39
C CYS A 453 12.04 0.32 6.35
N ALA A 454 12.63 -0.28 5.31
CA ALA A 454 13.22 0.49 4.21
C ALA A 454 12.15 1.04 3.24
N GLY A 455 10.94 0.49 3.29
CA GLY A 455 9.75 1.03 2.63
C GLY A 455 8.93 1.87 3.61
N ALA A 456 7.60 1.76 3.53
CA ALA A 456 6.69 2.48 4.43
C ALA A 456 6.27 1.59 5.61
N GLY A 457 6.81 1.86 6.80
CA GLY A 457 6.54 1.09 8.02
C GLY A 457 5.35 1.63 8.81
N PHE A 458 4.47 0.73 9.29
CA PHE A 458 3.31 1.08 10.09
C PHE A 458 3.15 0.16 11.29
N ALA A 459 2.87 0.74 12.45
CA ALA A 459 2.35 0.05 13.62
C ALA A 459 0.83 0.21 13.65
N LEU A 460 0.10 -0.89 13.86
CA LEU A 460 -1.35 -0.85 14.02
C LEU A 460 -1.69 -0.68 15.50
N GLU A 461 -2.43 0.36 15.82
CA GLU A 461 -3.00 0.60 17.14
C GLU A 461 -4.51 0.43 17.03
N ASP A 462 -5.04 -0.69 17.53
CA ASP A 462 -6.48 -0.99 17.49
C ASP A 462 -7.09 -0.87 16.07
N GLY A 463 -6.34 -1.30 15.05
CA GLY A 463 -6.75 -1.21 13.64
C GLY A 463 -6.52 0.15 12.96
N VAL A 464 -5.89 1.10 13.65
CA VAL A 464 -5.48 2.40 13.10
C VAL A 464 -4.00 2.38 12.75
N PRO A 465 -3.61 2.69 11.48
CA PRO A 465 -2.21 2.74 11.11
C PRO A 465 -1.52 3.99 11.65
N ARG A 466 -0.39 3.80 12.33
CA ARG A 466 0.55 4.85 12.73
C ARG A 466 1.86 4.66 11.99
N ALA A 467 2.34 5.72 11.34
CA ALA A 467 3.63 5.69 10.68
C ALA A 467 4.73 5.34 11.70
N GLY A 468 5.53 4.34 11.38
CA GLY A 468 6.78 4.07 12.09
C GLY A 468 7.85 5.09 11.71
N THR A 469 8.96 5.08 12.45
CA THR A 469 10.13 5.86 12.05
C THR A 469 10.95 5.09 11.02
N GLU A 470 11.64 5.80 10.13
CA GLU A 470 12.61 5.20 9.20
C GLU A 470 13.87 4.73 9.93
N ALA A 471 14.08 5.24 11.16
CA ALA A 471 15.15 4.84 12.05
C ALA A 471 14.87 3.47 12.68
N TRP A 472 15.94 2.86 13.20
CA TRP A 472 15.82 1.69 14.06
C TRP A 472 14.95 2.01 15.28
N SER A 473 13.92 1.18 15.48
CA SER A 473 12.99 1.30 16.58
C SER A 473 12.86 -0.04 17.31
N PRO A 474 12.67 -0.04 18.64
CA PRO A 474 12.41 -1.27 19.37
C PRO A 474 11.18 -1.99 18.81
N LEU A 475 11.32 -3.28 18.44
CA LEU A 475 10.24 -4.07 17.87
C LEU A 475 9.05 -4.21 18.84
N ALA A 476 9.34 -4.29 20.14
CA ALA A 476 8.33 -4.28 21.20
C ALA A 476 7.44 -3.02 21.13
N SER A 477 8.01 -1.86 20.83
CA SER A 477 7.26 -0.60 20.71
C SER A 477 6.34 -0.61 19.49
N LEU A 478 6.81 -1.17 18.37
CA LEU A 478 6.04 -1.26 17.11
C LEU A 478 4.87 -2.24 17.19
N THR A 479 4.95 -3.26 18.05
CA THR A 479 3.96 -4.37 18.13
C THR A 479 3.11 -4.33 19.40
N ARG A 480 3.26 -3.29 20.23
CA ARG A 480 2.64 -3.17 21.55
C ARG A 480 1.11 -3.16 21.53
N ARG A 481 0.49 -2.54 20.51
CA ARG A 481 -0.97 -2.36 20.39
C ARG A 481 -1.59 -3.09 19.19
N GLY A 482 -0.79 -3.90 18.50
CA GLY A 482 -1.23 -4.59 17.29
C GLY A 482 -0.06 -5.00 16.41
N ALA A 483 -0.35 -5.21 15.13
CA ALA A 483 0.63 -5.70 14.18
C ALA A 483 1.56 -4.59 13.66
N ALA A 484 2.81 -4.94 13.35
CA ALA A 484 3.75 -4.09 12.62
C ALA A 484 3.91 -4.60 11.18
N VAL A 485 3.62 -3.73 10.21
CA VAL A 485 3.61 -4.02 8.78
C VAL A 485 4.58 -3.08 8.05
N CYS A 486 5.48 -3.66 7.23
CA CYS A 486 6.34 -2.90 6.32
C CYS A 486 5.82 -3.07 4.90
N LEU A 487 5.53 -1.95 4.22
CA LEU A 487 5.00 -1.92 2.87
C LEU A 487 6.11 -1.63 1.86
N GLY A 488 6.12 -2.39 0.77
CA GLY A 488 7.08 -2.24 -0.32
C GLY A 488 8.50 -2.76 -0.06
N ALA A 489 8.79 -3.23 1.15
CA ALA A 489 10.06 -3.84 1.53
C ALA A 489 9.88 -4.83 2.70
N PRO A 490 10.85 -5.73 2.97
CA PRO A 490 10.91 -6.45 4.22
C PRO A 490 11.29 -5.53 5.40
N TRP A 491 10.95 -5.95 6.61
CA TRP A 491 11.56 -5.40 7.82
C TRP A 491 13.04 -5.80 7.87
N ARG A 492 13.92 -4.85 8.18
CA ARG A 492 15.29 -5.16 8.64
C ARG A 492 15.25 -5.28 10.15
N VAL A 493 15.78 -6.36 10.71
CA VAL A 493 15.77 -6.63 12.16
C VAL A 493 17.18 -6.90 12.65
N ARG A 494 17.61 -6.21 13.71
CA ARG A 494 18.91 -6.39 14.35
C ARG A 494 18.76 -6.63 15.85
N PHE A 495 19.78 -7.26 16.44
CA PHE A 495 19.83 -7.65 17.85
C PHE A 495 21.27 -7.98 18.26
N PRO A 496 21.60 -8.02 19.57
CA PRO A 496 22.93 -8.38 20.06
C PRO A 496 23.42 -9.73 19.52
N GLY A 497 24.65 -9.76 18.99
CA GLY A 497 25.25 -10.94 18.36
C GLY A 497 24.73 -11.27 16.95
N GLY A 498 23.83 -10.45 16.41
CA GLY A 498 23.42 -10.47 15.01
C GLY A 498 24.24 -9.51 14.12
N PRO A 499 24.00 -9.52 12.79
CA PRO A 499 24.59 -8.54 11.88
C PRO A 499 24.09 -7.12 12.17
N GLU A 500 24.98 -6.12 12.11
CA GLU A 500 24.67 -4.71 12.42
C GLU A 500 23.66 -4.11 11.43
N GLU A 501 23.75 -4.51 10.16
CA GLU A 501 22.84 -4.11 9.09
C GLU A 501 21.42 -4.69 9.25
N GLY A 502 21.30 -5.75 10.05
CA GLY A 502 20.09 -6.52 10.30
C GLY A 502 19.72 -7.50 9.19
N ARG A 503 18.84 -8.44 9.53
CA ARG A 503 18.33 -9.49 8.64
C ARG A 503 16.96 -9.12 8.11
N ASP A 504 16.60 -9.65 6.95
CA ASP A 504 15.30 -9.42 6.33
C ASP A 504 14.18 -10.27 6.94
N TYR A 505 13.02 -9.65 7.12
CA TYR A 505 11.77 -10.25 7.57
C TYR A 505 10.61 -9.68 6.73
N ALA A 506 10.35 -10.31 5.58
CA ALA A 506 9.19 -10.06 4.71
C ALA A 506 7.93 -10.67 5.31
N GLY A 507 7.19 -9.86 6.07
CA GLY A 507 6.01 -10.34 6.78
C GLY A 507 5.43 -9.32 7.74
N VAL A 508 4.66 -9.82 8.69
CA VAL A 508 3.97 -9.04 9.71
C VAL A 508 4.40 -9.53 11.09
N PHE A 509 4.83 -8.61 11.96
CA PHE A 509 5.12 -8.91 13.35
C PHE A 509 3.91 -8.62 14.24
N ILE A 510 3.67 -9.48 15.21
CA ILE A 510 2.58 -9.37 16.18
C ILE A 510 3.17 -9.71 17.55
N SER A 511 2.85 -8.93 18.58
CA SER A 511 3.19 -9.34 19.96
C SER A 511 2.22 -10.42 20.45
N SER A 512 2.74 -11.43 21.10
CA SER A 512 1.93 -12.49 21.72
C SER A 512 2.71 -13.05 22.89
N ALA A 513 2.28 -12.71 24.11
CA ALA A 513 2.87 -13.29 25.31
C ALA A 513 2.72 -14.82 25.26
N PRO A 514 3.81 -15.59 25.30
CA PRO A 514 3.72 -17.03 25.31
C PRO A 514 3.12 -17.50 26.65
N PRO A 515 2.29 -18.56 26.65
CA PRO A 515 1.80 -19.12 27.89
C PRO A 515 2.97 -19.61 28.76
N PRO A 516 2.85 -19.55 30.10
CA PRO A 516 3.91 -19.99 30.99
C PRO A 516 4.23 -21.47 30.77
N TYR A 517 5.48 -21.78 30.44
CA TYR A 517 5.95 -23.15 30.30
C TYR A 517 6.29 -23.73 31.68
N ARG A 518 5.66 -24.85 32.05
CA ARG A 518 6.05 -25.66 33.21
C ARG A 518 6.79 -26.91 32.73
N PRO A 519 8.07 -27.11 33.10
CA PRO A 519 8.75 -28.35 32.77
C PRO A 519 8.08 -29.54 33.47
N PRO A 520 8.10 -30.75 32.88
CA PRO A 520 7.63 -31.95 33.55
C PRO A 520 8.39 -32.18 34.87
N PRO A 521 7.73 -32.74 35.92
CA PRO A 521 8.37 -33.03 37.19
C PRO A 521 9.62 -33.92 37.00
N GLY A 522 10.72 -33.59 37.69
CA GLY A 522 11.94 -34.39 37.67
C GLY A 522 12.84 -34.23 36.44
N VAL A 523 12.53 -33.33 35.50
CA VAL A 523 13.39 -33.04 34.34
C VAL A 523 14.26 -31.81 34.62
N PRO A 524 15.60 -31.97 34.78
CA PRO A 524 16.50 -30.83 34.92
C PRO A 524 16.41 -29.93 33.67
N THR A 525 15.86 -28.73 33.82
CA THR A 525 15.67 -27.81 32.70
C THR A 525 16.48 -26.55 32.97
N THR A 526 17.53 -26.32 32.17
CA THR A 526 18.37 -25.13 32.31
C THR A 526 17.55 -23.86 32.02
N PRO A 527 17.96 -22.67 32.53
CA PRO A 527 17.29 -21.41 32.20
C PRO A 527 17.20 -21.14 30.69
N SER A 528 18.23 -21.53 29.93
CA SER A 528 18.24 -21.45 28.47
C SER A 528 17.21 -22.39 27.83
N ALA A 529 17.12 -23.64 28.30
CA ALA A 529 16.10 -24.58 27.83
C ALA A 529 14.68 -24.14 28.22
N LEU A 530 14.49 -23.55 29.40
CA LEU A 530 13.22 -22.94 29.81
C LEU A 530 12.85 -21.78 28.89
N LYS A 531 13.82 -20.90 28.54
CA LYS A 531 13.61 -19.80 27.60
C LYS A 531 13.24 -20.30 26.20
N ALA A 532 13.99 -21.28 25.67
CA ALA A 532 13.72 -21.88 24.37
C ALA A 532 12.32 -22.51 24.30
N ARG A 533 11.88 -23.20 25.36
CA ARG A 533 10.55 -23.85 25.45
C ARG A 533 9.41 -22.87 25.77
N ARG A 534 9.71 -21.77 26.48
CA ARG A 534 8.78 -20.64 26.63
C ARG A 534 8.47 -20.03 25.28
N GLY A 535 9.40 -20.02 24.31
CA GLY A 535 9.21 -19.36 23.01
C GLY A 535 9.32 -17.83 23.12
N SER A 536 8.84 -17.12 22.10
CA SER A 536 9.01 -15.67 21.98
C SER A 536 7.74 -14.88 22.31
N ASP A 537 7.96 -13.62 22.74
CA ASP A 537 6.94 -12.57 22.82
C ASP A 537 6.55 -12.02 21.43
N PHE A 538 7.26 -12.40 20.36
CA PHE A 538 6.96 -12.02 18.98
C PHE A 538 6.53 -13.22 18.13
N ILE A 539 5.40 -13.06 17.43
CA ILE A 539 4.98 -13.92 16.33
C ILE A 539 5.25 -13.18 15.03
N PHE A 540 5.94 -13.85 14.11
CA PHE A 540 6.12 -13.40 12.75
C PHE A 540 5.25 -14.23 11.82
N ARG A 541 4.48 -13.55 10.96
CA ARG A 541 3.67 -14.18 9.91
C ARG A 541 4.25 -13.85 8.55
N THR A 542 4.51 -14.90 7.77
CA THR A 542 4.98 -14.82 6.37
C THR A 542 4.31 -15.93 5.55
N THR A 543 4.68 -16.12 4.29
CA THR A 543 4.20 -17.27 3.49
C THR A 543 4.91 -18.55 3.92
N ARG A 544 4.23 -19.70 3.84
CA ARG A 544 4.83 -21.02 4.12
C ARG A 544 6.05 -21.33 3.26
N LEU A 545 6.10 -20.81 2.03
CA LEU A 545 7.28 -20.92 1.17
C LEU A 545 8.50 -20.19 1.76
N GLN A 546 8.34 -18.91 2.14
CA GLN A 546 9.41 -18.11 2.75
C GLN A 546 9.86 -18.68 4.10
N TYR A 547 8.92 -19.17 4.91
CA TYR A 547 9.24 -19.86 6.16
C TYR A 547 10.12 -21.08 5.91
N THR A 548 9.68 -21.97 5.00
CA THR A 548 10.41 -23.19 4.64
C THR A 548 11.82 -22.88 4.15
N ALA A 549 11.98 -21.91 3.26
CA ALA A 549 13.29 -21.50 2.75
C ALA A 549 14.20 -20.95 3.86
N GLY A 550 13.64 -20.15 4.77
CA GLY A 550 14.37 -19.58 5.90
C GLY A 550 14.83 -20.63 6.91
N VAL A 551 14.06 -21.69 7.14
CA VAL A 551 14.44 -22.81 8.00
C VAL A 551 15.50 -23.68 7.31
N VAL A 552 15.28 -24.12 6.08
CA VAL A 552 16.25 -24.96 5.35
C VAL A 552 17.61 -24.25 5.26
N SER A 553 17.63 -22.94 5.06
CA SER A 553 18.87 -22.16 5.01
C SER A 553 19.50 -21.89 6.39
N ALA A 554 18.74 -22.04 7.48
CA ALA A 554 19.26 -22.03 8.84
C ALA A 554 19.93 -23.34 9.21
N GLU A 555 19.33 -24.46 8.80
CA GLU A 555 19.86 -25.79 9.03
C GLU A 555 21.10 -26.06 8.18
N ASP A 556 21.00 -25.85 6.86
CA ASP A 556 22.14 -25.98 5.95
C ASP A 556 21.96 -25.19 4.64
N VAL A 557 22.75 -24.13 4.51
CA VAL A 557 22.77 -23.28 3.31
C VAL A 557 23.38 -23.97 2.08
N THR A 558 24.23 -24.99 2.30
CA THR A 558 24.95 -25.73 1.25
C THR A 558 24.15 -26.90 0.69
N LEU A 559 23.08 -27.31 1.39
CA LEU A 559 22.20 -28.39 0.97
C LEU A 559 21.54 -28.07 -0.40
N THR A 560 21.59 -29.02 -1.33
CA THR A 560 21.02 -28.90 -2.70
C THR A 560 20.28 -30.18 -3.11
N GLY A 561 19.55 -30.11 -4.23
CA GLY A 561 18.96 -31.29 -4.86
C GLY A 561 17.87 -31.99 -4.03
N GLU A 562 17.76 -33.32 -4.17
CA GLU A 562 16.69 -34.11 -3.55
C GLU A 562 16.78 -34.16 -2.01
N ALA A 563 17.97 -34.06 -1.44
CA ALA A 563 18.14 -33.93 0.01
C ALA A 563 17.56 -32.60 0.54
N ARG A 564 17.74 -31.49 -0.21
CA ARG A 564 17.11 -30.21 0.10
C ARG A 564 15.59 -30.29 0.01
N ILE A 565 15.07 -30.97 -1.01
CA ILE A 565 13.63 -31.19 -1.19
C ILE A 565 13.08 -32.01 -0.02
N ALA A 566 13.76 -33.09 0.40
CA ALA A 566 13.34 -33.91 1.53
C ALA A 566 13.24 -33.08 2.83
N LEU A 567 14.28 -32.31 3.16
CA LEU A 567 14.26 -31.43 4.33
C LEU A 567 13.17 -30.36 4.23
N ALA A 568 13.03 -29.70 3.08
CA ALA A 568 11.99 -28.69 2.86
C ALA A 568 10.57 -29.25 3.04
N ARG A 569 10.32 -30.51 2.62
CA ARG A 569 9.03 -31.18 2.85
C ARG A 569 8.77 -31.44 4.33
N VAL A 570 9.77 -31.91 5.07
CA VAL A 570 9.68 -32.13 6.53
C VAL A 570 9.38 -30.80 7.24
N VAL A 571 10.07 -29.73 6.85
CA VAL A 571 9.90 -28.38 7.40
C VAL A 571 8.48 -27.86 7.16
N ALA A 572 8.01 -27.90 5.90
CA ALA A 572 6.67 -27.44 5.54
C ALA A 572 5.56 -28.28 6.20
N HIS A 573 5.78 -29.58 6.39
CA HIS A 573 4.88 -30.48 7.10
C HIS A 573 4.76 -30.12 8.59
N ASN A 574 5.91 -29.92 9.23
CA ASN A 574 6.00 -29.63 10.66
C ASN A 574 5.38 -28.27 11.04
N GLU A 575 5.45 -27.28 10.15
CA GLU A 575 4.75 -26.00 10.31
C GLU A 575 3.26 -26.18 10.61
N GLN A 576 2.63 -27.20 10.01
CA GLN A 576 1.21 -27.48 10.13
C GLN A 576 0.85 -28.41 11.31
N HIS A 577 1.84 -29.09 11.90
CA HIS A 577 1.63 -30.16 12.91
C HIS A 577 2.16 -29.80 14.30
N SER A 578 2.32 -28.50 14.58
CA SER A 578 2.93 -27.88 15.77
C SER A 578 3.42 -28.83 16.90
N ARG A 579 4.71 -28.74 17.22
CA ARG A 579 5.34 -29.41 18.37
C ARG A 579 4.72 -29.00 19.72
N HIS A 580 4.01 -27.87 19.76
CA HIS A 580 3.39 -27.33 20.96
C HIS A 580 1.88 -27.15 20.77
N PRO A 581 1.03 -27.74 21.64
CA PRO A 581 -0.40 -27.54 21.57
C PRO A 581 -0.77 -26.04 21.56
N HIS A 582 -1.62 -25.64 20.61
CA HIS A 582 -2.17 -24.29 20.47
C HIS A 582 -1.16 -23.16 20.26
N ARG A 583 0.08 -23.46 19.85
CA ARG A 583 1.13 -22.46 19.63
C ARG A 583 1.73 -22.57 18.24
N PRO A 584 2.14 -21.44 17.62
CA PRO A 584 2.94 -21.49 16.40
C PRO A 584 4.31 -22.14 16.66
N VAL A 585 4.98 -22.57 15.59
CA VAL A 585 6.31 -23.19 15.68
C VAL A 585 7.33 -22.20 16.22
N CYS A 586 8.27 -22.67 17.04
CA CYS A 586 9.29 -21.82 17.66
C CYS A 586 10.59 -21.76 16.85
N ASP A 587 11.12 -20.55 16.66
CA ASP A 587 12.45 -20.29 16.10
C ASP A 587 13.54 -20.63 17.12
N THR A 588 13.70 -21.91 17.35
CA THR A 588 14.77 -22.46 18.19
C THR A 588 15.11 -23.85 17.67
N THR A 589 16.26 -24.37 18.06
CA THR A 589 16.64 -25.77 17.79
C THR A 589 15.68 -26.79 18.43
N HIS A 590 14.77 -26.35 19.32
CA HIS A 590 13.71 -27.22 19.83
C HIS A 590 12.58 -27.43 18.82
N CYS A 591 12.24 -26.45 17.98
CA CYS A 591 11.29 -26.70 16.90
C CYS A 591 12.03 -26.67 15.56
N GLN A 592 12.29 -25.48 15.01
CA GLN A 592 13.03 -25.27 13.77
C GLN A 592 13.72 -23.92 13.84
N ALA A 593 15.04 -23.87 13.59
CA ALA A 593 15.73 -22.58 13.54
C ALA A 593 15.29 -21.83 12.28
N PHE A 594 14.92 -20.55 12.40
CA PHE A 594 14.42 -19.72 11.31
C PHE A 594 15.33 -18.51 11.13
N ARG A 595 15.94 -18.37 9.95
CA ARG A 595 16.89 -17.28 9.68
C ARG A 595 16.27 -15.95 9.25
N GLY A 596 14.95 -15.85 9.22
CA GLY A 596 14.25 -14.76 8.56
C GLY A 596 14.01 -15.06 7.08
N THR A 597 13.74 -14.00 6.31
CA THR A 597 13.51 -14.07 4.87
C THR A 597 14.82 -14.27 4.13
N VAL A 598 14.83 -15.26 3.23
CA VAL A 598 15.98 -15.60 2.39
C VAL A 598 15.53 -15.74 0.94
N ARG A 599 16.48 -15.82 0.02
CA ARG A 599 16.15 -16.12 -1.38
C ARG A 599 15.62 -17.55 -1.48
N VAL A 600 14.38 -17.69 -1.94
CA VAL A 600 13.76 -18.98 -2.26
C VAL A 600 14.49 -19.63 -3.45
N ARG A 601 14.77 -20.93 -3.37
CA ARG A 601 15.30 -21.73 -4.48
C ARG A 601 14.19 -22.58 -5.11
N ALA A 602 14.50 -23.22 -6.23
CA ALA A 602 13.54 -24.04 -6.96
C ALA A 602 13.11 -25.27 -6.14
N GLU A 603 14.01 -25.80 -5.31
CA GLU A 603 13.77 -26.96 -4.47
C GLU A 603 12.70 -26.74 -3.41
N GLU A 604 12.65 -25.58 -2.73
CA GLU A 604 11.58 -25.31 -1.76
C GLU A 604 10.24 -25.12 -2.46
N SER A 605 10.24 -24.43 -3.61
CA SER A 605 9.03 -24.25 -4.41
C SER A 605 8.48 -25.61 -4.88
N LYS A 606 9.35 -26.51 -5.33
CA LYS A 606 9.00 -27.90 -5.67
C LYS A 606 8.49 -28.66 -4.45
N ALA A 607 9.22 -28.63 -3.33
CA ALA A 607 8.88 -29.34 -2.10
C ALA A 607 7.49 -28.96 -1.56
N VAL A 608 7.19 -27.66 -1.47
CA VAL A 608 5.91 -27.17 -0.94
C VAL A 608 4.77 -27.41 -1.93
N GLY A 609 5.07 -27.54 -3.23
CA GLY A 609 4.10 -27.90 -4.28
C GLY A 609 3.81 -29.40 -4.42
N MET A 610 4.55 -30.26 -3.72
CA MET A 610 4.29 -31.70 -3.71
C MET A 610 3.12 -32.07 -2.78
N ALA A 611 2.60 -33.28 -2.94
CA ALA A 611 1.56 -33.80 -2.07
C ALA A 611 2.02 -33.80 -0.58
N PRO A 612 1.09 -33.51 0.36
CA PRO A 612 1.37 -33.58 1.80
C PRO A 612 1.96 -34.93 2.20
N LEU A 613 2.82 -34.93 3.21
CA LEU A 613 3.41 -36.16 3.72
C LEU A 613 2.34 -37.04 4.40
N LYS A 614 2.51 -38.36 4.31
CA LYS A 614 1.54 -39.34 4.83
C LYS A 614 1.47 -39.40 6.37
N TRP A 615 2.55 -39.02 7.05
CA TRP A 615 2.63 -39.02 8.50
C TRP A 615 1.78 -37.89 9.10
N ARG A 616 1.15 -38.12 10.25
CA ARG A 616 0.26 -37.13 10.92
C ARG A 616 0.86 -36.50 12.17
N GLN A 617 2.13 -36.75 12.42
CA GLN A 617 2.84 -36.29 13.61
C GLN A 617 3.99 -35.38 13.23
N TRP A 618 4.56 -34.71 14.24
CA TRP A 618 5.82 -33.99 14.09
C TRP A 618 6.93 -34.95 13.64
N LEU A 619 7.70 -34.53 12.63
CA LEU A 619 8.79 -35.29 12.05
C LEU A 619 10.13 -34.69 12.50
N THR A 620 10.93 -35.49 13.20
CA THR A 620 12.23 -35.08 13.71
C THR A 620 13.30 -35.13 12.62
N PHE A 621 14.23 -34.19 12.63
CA PHE A 621 15.38 -34.21 11.74
C PHE A 621 16.60 -33.67 12.48
N SER A 622 17.79 -34.09 12.06
CA SER A 622 19.05 -33.64 12.65
C SER A 622 20.15 -33.54 11.60
N GLN A 623 21.19 -32.77 11.90
CA GLN A 623 22.33 -32.63 10.99
C GLN A 623 22.93 -34.01 10.65
N GLY A 624 23.17 -34.83 11.68
CA GLY A 624 23.62 -36.21 11.52
C GLY A 624 25.09 -36.35 11.12
N GLY A 625 25.40 -37.40 10.36
CA GLY A 625 26.72 -37.66 9.77
C GLY A 625 27.62 -38.64 10.54
N GLU A 626 28.79 -38.92 9.95
CA GLU A 626 29.74 -39.94 10.43
C GLU A 626 31.05 -39.37 10.97
N GLU A 627 31.19 -38.04 11.05
CA GLU A 627 32.40 -37.40 11.58
C GLU A 627 32.62 -37.82 13.05
N PRO A 628 33.76 -38.44 13.39
CA PRO A 628 34.03 -38.88 14.75
C PRO A 628 34.32 -37.68 15.65
N TRP A 629 33.87 -37.74 16.90
CA TRP A 629 34.16 -36.73 17.92
C TRP A 629 34.54 -37.38 19.24
N ARG A 630 35.35 -36.66 20.03
CA ARG A 630 35.77 -37.03 21.38
C ARG A 630 35.68 -35.82 22.29
N GLN A 631 35.04 -35.96 23.46
CA GLN A 631 34.93 -34.89 24.45
C GLN A 631 35.09 -35.42 25.88
N GLU A 632 35.69 -34.61 26.73
CA GLU A 632 35.89 -34.92 28.15
C GLU A 632 34.95 -34.08 29.03
N ARG A 633 34.39 -34.70 30.07
CA ARG A 633 33.61 -34.03 31.12
C ARG A 633 34.05 -34.50 32.49
N SER A 634 33.99 -33.61 33.48
CA SER A 634 34.30 -33.99 34.85
C SER A 634 33.29 -35.02 35.38
N ARG A 635 33.75 -35.97 36.18
CA ARG A 635 32.90 -36.98 36.81
C ARG A 635 31.79 -36.35 37.64
N ALA A 636 32.11 -35.27 38.37
CA ALA A 636 31.14 -34.51 39.15
C ALA A 636 30.01 -33.91 38.28
N GLU A 637 30.29 -33.53 37.04
CA GLU A 637 29.27 -33.02 36.11
C GLU A 637 28.37 -34.14 35.58
N VAL A 638 28.94 -35.30 35.27
CA VAL A 638 28.18 -36.47 34.82
C VAL A 638 27.29 -37.02 35.93
N GLU A 639 27.85 -37.17 37.14
CA GLU A 639 27.11 -37.63 38.33
C GLU A 639 26.04 -36.64 38.78
N ARG A 640 26.14 -35.35 38.44
CA ARG A 640 25.04 -34.40 38.66
C ARG A 640 23.79 -34.73 37.85
N LEU A 641 23.96 -35.35 36.67
CA LEU A 641 22.85 -35.76 35.80
C LEU A 641 22.38 -37.19 36.08
N LEU A 642 23.29 -38.09 36.41
CA LEU A 642 23.02 -39.53 36.56
C LEU A 642 22.91 -39.98 38.03
N GLY A 643 23.30 -39.13 38.97
CA GLY A 643 23.46 -39.41 40.40
C GLY A 643 24.88 -39.87 40.76
N GLN A 644 25.24 -39.70 42.03
CA GLN A 644 26.56 -40.02 42.59
C GLN A 644 26.83 -41.52 42.61
N GLY A 645 28.11 -41.93 42.59
CA GLY A 645 28.48 -43.35 42.66
C GLY A 645 28.35 -44.07 41.32
N LEU A 646 28.55 -43.35 40.20
CA LEU A 646 28.45 -43.92 38.86
C LEU A 646 29.63 -44.86 38.60
N VAL A 647 29.34 -46.10 38.19
CA VAL A 647 30.34 -47.17 38.01
C VAL A 647 30.53 -47.53 36.52
N SER A 648 29.44 -47.54 35.74
CA SER A 648 29.50 -47.88 34.31
C SER A 648 28.49 -47.11 33.48
N LEU A 649 28.79 -46.97 32.19
CA LEU A 649 27.94 -46.39 31.17
C LEU A 649 28.00 -47.24 29.90
N ARG A 650 26.84 -47.52 29.31
CA ARG A 650 26.71 -48.13 27.97
C ARG A 650 25.63 -47.43 27.18
N PHE A 651 25.81 -47.37 25.87
CA PHE A 651 24.89 -46.70 24.95
C PHE A 651 24.32 -47.71 23.98
N GLU A 652 23.00 -47.83 23.95
CA GLU A 652 22.31 -48.81 23.11
C GLU A 652 20.91 -48.31 22.75
N ALA A 653 20.50 -48.48 21.49
CA ALA A 653 19.16 -48.14 20.99
C ALA A 653 18.67 -46.73 21.44
N GLY A 654 19.53 -45.71 21.37
CA GLY A 654 19.19 -44.34 21.75
C GLY A 654 19.04 -44.09 23.26
N ARG A 655 19.48 -45.03 24.10
CA ARG A 655 19.46 -44.94 25.56
C ARG A 655 20.86 -45.04 26.14
N VAL A 656 21.04 -44.41 27.30
CA VAL A 656 22.20 -44.67 28.16
C VAL A 656 21.76 -45.55 29.32
N ASN A 657 22.41 -46.70 29.44
CA ASN A 657 22.26 -47.65 30.52
C ASN A 657 23.46 -47.49 31.45
N PHE A 658 23.21 -47.35 32.75
CA PHE A 658 24.26 -47.06 33.73
C PHE A 658 24.05 -47.80 35.03
N LEU A 659 25.17 -48.13 35.68
CA LEU A 659 25.20 -48.72 37.02
C LEU A 659 25.64 -47.66 38.03
N ARG A 660 24.93 -47.63 39.16
CA ARG A 660 25.22 -46.74 40.28
C ARG A 660 25.30 -47.52 41.58
N THR A 661 26.35 -47.30 42.35
CA THR A 661 26.46 -47.79 43.73
C THR A 661 25.51 -46.99 44.62
N GLU A 662 24.52 -47.67 45.21
CA GLU A 662 23.60 -47.12 46.20
C GLU A 662 23.87 -47.79 47.56
N SER A 663 23.64 -47.04 48.63
CA SER A 663 23.75 -47.53 50.01
C SER A 663 22.38 -47.41 50.67
N ASP A 664 21.85 -48.52 51.18
CA ASP A 664 20.65 -48.55 52.02
C ASP A 664 21.00 -49.23 53.35
N GLY A 665 21.05 -48.45 54.43
CA GLY A 665 21.65 -48.88 55.70
C GLY A 665 23.13 -49.27 55.54
N ASP A 666 23.48 -50.49 55.98
CA ASP A 666 24.82 -51.05 55.89
C ASP A 666 25.09 -51.82 54.57
N ALA A 667 24.10 -51.92 53.67
CA ALA A 667 24.22 -52.68 52.42
C ALA A 667 24.56 -51.77 51.23
N THR A 668 25.66 -52.08 50.55
CA THR A 668 26.05 -51.45 49.28
C THR A 668 25.65 -52.34 48.11
N PHE A 669 24.87 -51.83 47.17
CA PHE A 669 24.47 -52.58 45.98
C PHE A 669 24.53 -51.71 44.72
N GLU A 670 24.64 -52.35 43.56
CA GLU A 670 24.62 -51.66 42.26
C GLU A 670 23.20 -51.64 41.69
N SER A 671 22.69 -50.44 41.42
CA SER A 671 21.40 -50.22 40.78
C SER A 671 21.59 -49.98 39.28
N ALA A 672 20.87 -50.76 38.47
CA ALA A 672 20.81 -50.55 37.02
C ALA A 672 19.70 -49.55 36.68
N ARG A 673 20.05 -48.50 35.94
CA ARG A 673 19.15 -47.43 35.54
C ARG A 673 19.31 -47.17 34.03
N SER A 674 18.29 -46.59 33.42
CA SER A 674 18.31 -46.26 31.99
C SER A 674 17.58 -44.96 31.73
N LEU A 675 18.13 -44.12 30.86
CA LEU A 675 17.48 -42.89 30.41
C LEU A 675 17.69 -42.62 28.91
N PRO A 676 16.80 -41.85 28.26
CA PRO A 676 16.99 -41.44 26.87
C PRO A 676 18.32 -40.73 26.70
N CYS A 677 19.13 -41.17 25.75
CA CYS A 677 20.49 -40.66 25.55
C CYS A 677 20.51 -39.14 25.29
N ASP A 678 19.46 -38.60 24.69
CA ASP A 678 19.33 -37.16 24.43
C ASP A 678 19.34 -36.31 25.71
N LEU A 679 18.90 -36.85 26.85
CA LEU A 679 18.99 -36.16 28.14
C LEU A 679 20.45 -36.03 28.59
N LEU A 680 21.25 -37.09 28.45
CA LEU A 680 22.69 -37.04 28.74
C LEU A 680 23.41 -36.10 27.76
N ARG A 681 23.16 -36.27 26.46
CA ARG A 681 23.75 -35.44 25.39
C ARG A 681 23.46 -33.96 25.64
N SER A 682 22.20 -33.61 25.88
CA SER A 682 21.78 -32.23 26.12
C SER A 682 22.35 -31.68 27.42
N GLY A 683 22.35 -32.47 28.50
CA GLY A 683 22.88 -32.05 29.80
C GLY A 683 24.38 -31.78 29.78
N LEU A 684 25.15 -32.61 29.06
CA LEU A 684 26.61 -32.51 28.94
C LEU A 684 27.07 -31.70 27.71
N LYS A 685 26.14 -31.18 26.90
CA LYS A 685 26.41 -30.47 25.64
C LYS A 685 27.29 -31.28 24.68
N LEU A 686 27.01 -32.57 24.53
CA LEU A 686 27.73 -33.45 23.60
C LEU A 686 27.21 -33.28 22.15
N PRO A 687 28.04 -33.51 21.12
CA PRO A 687 27.64 -33.31 19.72
C PRO A 687 26.49 -34.22 19.29
N SER A 688 26.53 -35.50 19.67
CA SER A 688 25.48 -36.50 19.43
C SER A 688 25.39 -37.48 20.60
N CYS A 689 24.48 -38.47 20.52
CA CYS A 689 24.49 -39.57 21.49
C CYS A 689 25.86 -40.30 21.41
N PRO A 690 26.60 -40.44 22.53
CA PRO A 690 27.86 -41.16 22.53
C PRO A 690 27.67 -42.62 22.12
N ARG A 691 28.68 -43.21 21.50
CA ARG A 691 28.74 -44.66 21.28
C ARG A 691 29.46 -45.35 22.44
N THR A 692 30.47 -44.68 23.00
CA THR A 692 31.26 -45.19 24.12
C THR A 692 31.55 -44.09 25.14
N ALA A 693 31.76 -44.51 26.39
CA ALA A 693 32.33 -43.67 27.44
C ALA A 693 33.35 -44.47 28.23
N SER A 694 34.46 -43.84 28.61
CA SER A 694 35.49 -44.44 29.44
C SER A 694 35.83 -43.51 30.61
N PHE A 695 36.08 -44.12 31.78
CA PHE A 695 36.54 -43.39 32.96
C PHE A 695 38.03 -43.07 32.81
N ASN A 696 38.39 -41.82 33.06
CA ASN A 696 39.76 -41.32 33.11
C ASN A 696 39.97 -40.54 34.41
N GLY A 697 40.17 -41.26 35.51
CA GLY A 697 40.34 -40.68 36.84
C GLY A 697 39.12 -39.86 37.28
N ALA A 698 39.30 -38.54 37.42
CA ALA A 698 38.26 -37.59 37.82
C ALA A 698 37.36 -37.13 36.66
N SER A 699 37.57 -37.64 35.45
CA SER A 699 36.82 -37.29 34.24
C SER A 699 36.28 -38.52 33.52
N LEU A 700 35.30 -38.30 32.65
CA LEU A 700 34.82 -39.27 31.68
C LEU A 700 35.06 -38.75 30.27
N VAL A 701 35.59 -39.62 29.42
CA VAL A 701 35.81 -39.36 28.01
C VAL A 701 34.67 -40.02 27.22
N PHE A 702 33.96 -39.21 26.43
CA PHE A 702 32.88 -39.65 25.56
C PHE A 702 33.34 -39.63 24.11
N GLU A 703 33.00 -40.66 23.36
CA GLU A 703 33.27 -40.75 21.92
C GLU A 703 31.99 -41.09 21.16
N GLY A 704 31.83 -40.49 19.98
CA GLY A 704 30.65 -40.69 19.14
C GLY A 704 30.91 -40.26 17.70
N ARG A 705 29.83 -40.22 16.92
CA ARG A 705 29.86 -39.77 15.52
C ARG A 705 28.68 -38.86 15.21
N GLY A 706 28.89 -37.94 14.27
CA GLY A 706 27.85 -37.04 13.78
C GLY A 706 27.39 -36.01 14.81
N ARG A 707 26.29 -35.32 14.48
CA ARG A 707 25.74 -34.22 15.28
C ARG A 707 24.22 -34.31 15.38
N GLY A 708 23.68 -33.97 16.56
CA GLY A 708 22.24 -33.94 16.82
C GLY A 708 21.71 -35.16 17.56
N HIS A 709 20.39 -35.30 17.62
CA HIS A 709 19.71 -36.34 18.42
C HIS A 709 19.60 -37.69 17.69
N GLY A 710 19.83 -37.73 16.37
CA GLY A 710 19.88 -38.98 15.60
C GLY A 710 18.52 -39.66 15.36
N GLU A 711 17.40 -38.91 15.47
CA GLU A 711 16.06 -39.43 15.20
C GLU A 711 15.49 -38.82 13.91
N GLY A 712 14.84 -39.65 13.09
CA GLY A 712 14.22 -39.24 11.84
C GLY A 712 15.22 -38.89 10.74
N LEU A 713 15.01 -37.79 10.01
CA LEU A 713 15.85 -37.46 8.86
C LEU A 713 17.26 -37.01 9.28
N ASP A 714 18.28 -37.78 8.89
CA ASP A 714 19.69 -37.38 8.92
C ASP A 714 20.05 -36.61 7.64
N VAL A 715 20.40 -35.32 7.79
CA VAL A 715 20.64 -34.42 6.66
C VAL A 715 21.94 -34.77 5.91
N GLU A 716 23.01 -35.16 6.61
CA GLU A 716 24.26 -35.59 5.97
C GLU A 716 24.09 -36.93 5.24
N ALA A 717 23.36 -37.89 5.82
CA ALA A 717 23.04 -39.15 5.15
C ALA A 717 22.14 -38.92 3.93
N ALA A 718 21.18 -38.00 4.01
CA ALA A 718 20.35 -37.62 2.88
C ALA A 718 21.18 -37.06 1.71
N LYS A 719 22.19 -36.22 1.98
CA LYS A 719 23.13 -35.73 0.96
C LYS A 719 23.89 -36.87 0.28
N ALA A 720 24.38 -37.82 1.07
CA ALA A 720 25.16 -38.95 0.57
C ALA A 720 24.31 -40.01 -0.17
N SER A 721 23.00 -40.06 0.08
CA SER A 721 22.12 -41.13 -0.42
C SER A 721 22.01 -41.22 -1.94
N GLY A 722 22.12 -40.09 -2.65
CA GLY A 722 21.78 -39.99 -4.09
C GLY A 722 20.33 -40.33 -4.43
N GLY A 723 19.48 -40.59 -3.43
CA GLY A 723 18.10 -41.01 -3.59
C GLY A 723 17.15 -39.86 -3.92
N ARG A 724 15.96 -40.19 -4.44
CA ARG A 724 14.87 -39.20 -4.55
C ARG A 724 14.32 -38.86 -3.17
N SER A 725 13.80 -37.66 -3.01
CA SER A 725 13.25 -37.16 -1.74
C SER A 725 12.22 -38.10 -1.10
N ASP A 726 11.35 -38.75 -1.88
CA ASP A 726 10.40 -39.75 -1.34
C ASP A 726 11.11 -40.95 -0.70
N ALA A 727 12.17 -41.47 -1.34
CA ALA A 727 12.93 -42.62 -0.83
C ALA A 727 13.76 -42.24 0.40
N ILE A 728 14.32 -41.02 0.42
CA ILE A 728 15.02 -40.46 1.59
C ILE A 728 14.06 -40.39 2.78
N LEU A 729 12.84 -39.89 2.58
CA LEU A 729 11.85 -39.76 3.65
C LEU A 729 11.29 -41.11 4.08
N GLU A 730 11.08 -42.06 3.17
CA GLU A 730 10.67 -43.41 3.53
C GLU A 730 11.78 -44.14 4.32
N GLY A 731 13.05 -43.95 3.97
CA GLY A 731 14.15 -44.48 4.77
C GLY A 731 14.25 -43.87 6.17
N ALA A 732 13.83 -42.62 6.35
CA ALA A 732 13.89 -41.91 7.63
C ALA A 732 12.69 -42.16 8.55
N TYR A 733 11.50 -42.39 7.99
CA TYR A 733 10.24 -42.45 8.74
C TYR A 733 9.33 -43.63 8.35
N GLY A 734 9.81 -44.50 7.46
CA GLY A 734 9.15 -45.76 7.13
C GLY A 734 9.24 -46.76 8.30
N PRO A 735 8.39 -47.81 8.27
CA PRO A 735 8.31 -48.83 9.31
C PRO A 735 9.56 -49.72 9.41
#